data_AF-A0A819TEZ9-F1
#
_entry.id   AF-A0A819TEZ9-F1
#
_cell.length_a   1.000
_cell.length_b   1.000
_cell.length_c   1.000
_cell.angle_alpha   90.00
_cell.angle_beta   90.00
_cell.angle_gamma   90.00
#
_symmetry.space_group_name_H-M   'P 1'
#
loop_
_entity.id
_entity.type
_entity.pdbx_description
1 polymer ?
#
loop_
_entity_poly.entity_id
_entity_poly.type
_entity_poly.pdbx_seq_one_letter_code
_entity_poly.pdbx_strand_id
1 'polypeptide(L)'
;MTRKTPSSSSHLQNILFIQRLGSALFYGICSGLITVVNKVVLTSYGFPSFQLLAIGQLTVSVIVLYVARLLNIVDFPQFSKDIFIKIMPLPIFFFGNLLFGLGGTQAVSLPMFTALRRFSIWMTMIGEQFILREKQSFTAQFSVYLMIIGALLASGNDCAFNLFGYVFLSINNLCTTAQGIIMKKKLVNKDFNQNGLLFYNSFIILGPTLLLALFTEDLNKVWNYDRYCDIGFIFAFLLSSLMGFLLNYSTMLCTNYNSPLTTTVVGACKNLFVTYLGMFIGGDYIFSFVNFIGLNISLNGLQSRFPIARISMDLTKITLPTFILERRSFLEMLADFLAHPDEFVNVTDYQTPRDRFVQVVKWYLSAFHAGRKSPVPKKPYNPILGETFQCLYDIGSSSSSNTTIAKDGPVPWASDDNVTFIAEQTSHHPPIASFYAECPAKRIQIDGCLWTKSKFLGLSVAVHMIGDATLTLLDHDERYVMTFPSAYGRSILGVPWFEMGGKITIDCEKTGYSANIEFLTKPFYNGKKHQIIGTLFGPDKKEFCKIDGEWNGVMNAKYTDSKISEVFFDTKKTAVIKKIVRPIVEQSEYESRRLWKDVTFYLKSKQLAKATAGKTFLEQRQREEAKERNEKSLKWQTKYFTESGELKWTYENKLIKRLK
;
A
#
# COMPACT_ATOMS: atom_id res chain seq x y z
N MET A 1 -10.62 -10.16 52.75
CA MET A 1 -11.43 -9.91 51.53
C MET A 1 -11.79 -8.44 51.45
N THR A 2 -11.06 -7.65 50.65
CA THR A 2 -11.50 -6.30 50.26
C THR A 2 -11.10 -6.10 48.79
N ARG A 3 -12.04 -6.42 47.91
CA ARG A 3 -11.95 -6.13 46.47
C ARG A 3 -11.89 -4.61 46.31
N LYS A 4 -10.74 -4.07 45.89
CA LYS A 4 -10.66 -2.72 45.32
C LYS A 4 -11.40 -2.74 43.98
N THR A 5 -12.50 -2.00 43.89
CA THR A 5 -13.20 -1.70 42.65
C THR A 5 -12.27 -0.94 41.70
N PRO A 6 -12.00 -1.44 40.48
CA PRO A 6 -11.47 -0.58 39.43
C PRO A 6 -12.63 0.24 38.84
N SER A 7 -12.33 1.35 38.15
CA SER A 7 -13.03 1.76 36.91
C SER A 7 -14.18 2.81 36.87
N SER A 8 -14.17 3.92 37.61
CA SER A 8 -14.99 5.09 37.21
C SER A 8 -14.25 6.03 36.23
N SER A 9 -12.98 6.35 36.51
CA SER A 9 -12.19 7.31 35.71
C SER A 9 -11.70 6.73 34.38
N SER A 10 -11.28 5.47 34.35
CA SER A 10 -10.83 4.80 33.12
C SER A 10 -11.97 4.52 32.15
N HIS A 11 -13.17 4.21 32.66
CA HIS A 11 -14.36 4.00 31.83
C HIS A 11 -14.81 5.31 31.17
N LEU A 12 -14.80 6.42 31.92
CA LEU A 12 -15.12 7.75 31.38
C LEU A 12 -14.10 8.21 30.32
N GLN A 13 -12.80 7.96 30.55
CA GLN A 13 -11.75 8.24 29.56
C GLN A 13 -11.92 7.42 28.28
N ASN A 14 -12.32 6.15 28.39
CA ASN A 14 -12.60 5.30 27.24
C ASN A 14 -13.83 5.79 26.45
N ILE A 15 -14.91 6.21 27.13
CA ILE A 15 -16.10 6.78 26.48
C ILE A 15 -15.73 8.06 25.72
N LEU A 16 -14.99 8.97 26.37
CA LEU A 16 -14.51 10.21 25.74
C LEU A 16 -13.61 9.95 24.53
N PHE A 17 -12.72 8.94 24.63
CA PHE A 17 -11.88 8.53 23.51
C PHE A 17 -12.70 7.99 22.33
N ILE A 18 -13.69 7.14 22.60
CA ILE A 18 -14.60 6.59 21.58
C ILE A 18 -15.43 7.69 20.93
N GLN A 19 -15.95 8.65 21.69
CA GLN A 19 -16.70 9.79 21.14
C GLN A 19 -15.83 10.68 20.25
N ARG A 20 -14.59 10.97 20.66
CA ARG A 20 -13.61 11.73 19.87
C ARG A 20 -13.26 11.04 18.56
N LEU A 21 -12.93 9.75 18.64
CA LEU A 21 -12.57 8.93 17.49
C LEU A 21 -13.77 8.72 16.54
N GLY A 22 -14.93 8.38 17.10
CA GLY A 22 -16.17 8.12 16.36
C GLY A 22 -16.66 9.36 15.61
N SER A 23 -16.65 10.53 16.25
CA SER A 23 -17.04 11.78 15.58
C SER A 23 -16.08 12.20 14.47
N ALA A 24 -14.77 11.98 14.64
CA ALA A 24 -13.77 12.21 13.59
C ALA A 24 -13.94 11.25 12.39
N LEU A 25 -14.16 9.96 12.65
CA LEU A 25 -14.41 8.96 11.60
C LEU A 25 -15.72 9.25 10.84
N PHE A 26 -16.78 9.57 11.57
CA PHE A 26 -18.08 9.91 10.99
C PHE A 26 -17.98 11.12 10.06
N TYR A 27 -17.30 12.19 10.49
CA TYR A 27 -17.04 13.35 9.64
C TYR A 27 -16.17 13.00 8.43
N GLY A 28 -15.11 12.20 8.60
CA GLY A 28 -14.27 11.74 7.49
C GLY A 28 -15.06 10.99 6.42
N ILE A 29 -15.96 10.09 6.82
CA ILE A 29 -16.83 9.31 5.94
C ILE A 29 -17.84 10.23 5.23
N CYS A 30 -18.57 11.07 5.97
CA CYS A 30 -19.57 11.98 5.39
C CYS A 30 -18.92 12.94 4.38
N SER A 31 -17.75 13.48 4.72
CA SER A 31 -16.96 14.34 3.83
C SER A 31 -16.49 13.61 2.57
N GLY A 32 -16.11 12.33 2.65
CA GLY A 32 -15.78 11.52 1.48
C GLY A 32 -16.99 11.27 0.57
N LEU A 33 -18.10 10.80 1.16
CA LEU A 33 -19.32 10.42 0.44
C LEU A 33 -19.95 11.59 -0.32
N ILE A 34 -20.08 12.75 0.33
CA ILE A 34 -20.68 13.93 -0.33
C ILE A 34 -19.90 14.36 -1.58
N THR A 35 -18.58 14.17 -1.63
CA THR A 35 -17.82 14.46 -2.86
C THR A 35 -18.16 13.51 -3.99
N VAL A 36 -18.37 12.22 -3.70
CA VAL A 36 -18.80 11.25 -4.71
C VAL A 36 -20.20 11.58 -5.20
N VAL A 37 -21.14 11.80 -4.28
CA VAL A 37 -22.55 12.08 -4.62
C VAL A 37 -22.68 13.41 -5.39
N ASN A 38 -22.00 14.47 -4.96
CA ASN A 38 -22.00 15.75 -5.69
C ASN A 38 -21.39 15.61 -7.09
N LYS A 39 -20.36 14.78 -7.26
CA LYS A 39 -19.76 14.52 -8.58
C LYS A 39 -20.74 13.77 -9.49
N VAL A 40 -21.52 12.84 -8.98
CA VAL A 40 -22.58 12.17 -9.76
C VAL A 40 -23.59 13.19 -10.27
N VAL A 41 -24.08 14.09 -9.41
CA VAL A 41 -25.04 15.13 -9.80
C VAL A 41 -24.46 16.12 -10.81
N LEU A 42 -23.29 16.68 -10.52
CA LEU A 42 -22.70 17.77 -11.33
C LEU A 42 -22.01 17.27 -12.60
N THR A 43 -21.38 16.10 -12.58
CA THR A 43 -20.56 15.61 -13.70
C THR A 43 -21.26 14.50 -14.48
N SER A 44 -21.80 13.47 -13.82
CA SER A 44 -22.43 12.34 -14.54
C SER A 44 -23.79 12.72 -15.11
N TYR A 45 -24.61 13.41 -14.32
CA TYR A 45 -25.87 13.99 -14.77
C TYR A 45 -25.70 15.39 -15.38
N GLY A 46 -24.51 16.00 -15.31
CA GLY A 46 -24.24 17.27 -15.99
C GLY A 46 -25.10 18.43 -15.50
N PHE A 47 -25.51 18.42 -14.22
CA PHE A 47 -26.34 19.49 -13.67
C PHE A 47 -25.59 20.83 -13.67
N PRO A 48 -26.17 21.90 -14.26
CA PRO A 48 -25.41 23.10 -14.63
C PRO A 48 -25.12 24.06 -13.48
N SER A 49 -25.82 23.95 -12.33
CA SER A 49 -25.69 24.91 -11.23
C SER A 49 -25.31 24.25 -9.89
N PHE A 50 -24.09 24.51 -9.43
CA PHE A 50 -23.70 24.13 -8.07
C PHE A 50 -24.40 24.99 -6.99
N GLN A 51 -24.83 26.20 -7.34
CA GLN A 51 -25.47 27.14 -6.41
C GLN A 51 -26.85 26.62 -6.01
N LEU A 52 -27.62 26.11 -6.98
CA LEU A 52 -28.92 25.52 -6.70
C LEU A 52 -28.81 24.21 -5.90
N LEU A 53 -27.75 23.43 -6.12
CA LEU A 53 -27.44 22.26 -5.30
C LEU A 53 -27.16 22.66 -3.84
N ALA A 54 -26.41 23.75 -3.62
CA ALA A 54 -26.15 24.28 -2.28
C ALA A 54 -27.42 24.80 -1.60
N ILE A 55 -28.31 25.47 -2.35
CA ILE A 55 -29.64 25.88 -1.86
C ILE A 55 -30.45 24.66 -1.43
N GLY A 56 -30.44 23.57 -2.21
CA GLY A 56 -31.08 22.31 -1.86
C GLY A 56 -30.55 21.73 -0.53
N GLN A 57 -29.24 21.70 -0.35
CA GLN A 57 -28.58 21.24 0.88
C GLN A 57 -28.95 22.09 2.10
N LEU A 58 -28.98 23.42 1.96
CA LEU A 58 -29.39 24.35 3.03
C LEU A 58 -30.87 24.20 3.36
N THR A 59 -31.72 24.06 2.34
CA THR A 59 -33.17 23.89 2.50
C THR A 59 -33.50 22.60 3.23
N VAL A 60 -32.90 21.47 2.82
CA VAL A 60 -33.06 20.19 3.52
C VAL A 60 -32.57 20.28 4.96
N SER A 61 -31.46 20.98 5.22
CA SER A 61 -30.95 21.18 6.58
C SER A 61 -31.95 21.91 7.48
N VAL A 62 -32.61 22.95 6.96
CA VAL A 62 -33.66 23.71 7.68
C VAL A 62 -34.89 22.84 7.90
N ILE A 63 -35.38 22.14 6.86
CA ILE A 63 -36.58 21.28 6.93
C ILE A 63 -36.37 20.14 7.93
N VAL A 64 -35.26 19.40 7.83
CA VAL A 64 -34.98 18.24 8.71
C VAL A 64 -34.94 18.66 10.16
N LEU A 65 -34.28 19.78 10.48
CA LEU A 65 -34.19 20.28 11.86
C LEU A 65 -35.53 20.84 12.35
N TYR A 66 -36.30 21.50 11.49
CA TYR A 66 -37.62 22.02 11.86
C TYR A 66 -38.63 20.88 12.11
N VAL A 67 -38.67 19.87 11.24
CA VAL A 67 -39.50 18.68 11.42
C VAL A 67 -39.06 17.90 12.67
N ALA A 68 -37.75 17.74 12.90
CA ALA A 68 -37.24 17.09 14.12
C ALA A 68 -37.64 17.83 15.39
N ARG A 69 -37.79 19.16 15.34
CA ARG A 69 -38.35 19.96 16.44
C ARG A 69 -39.85 19.71 16.64
N LEU A 70 -40.63 19.64 15.55
CA LEU A 70 -42.06 19.31 15.65
C LEU A 70 -42.30 17.92 16.25
N LEU A 71 -41.39 16.98 15.99
CA LEU A 71 -41.40 15.63 16.55
C LEU A 71 -40.79 15.54 17.97
N ASN A 72 -40.43 16.67 18.59
CA ASN A 72 -39.75 16.74 19.90
C ASN A 72 -38.45 15.92 20.01
N ILE A 73 -37.77 15.70 18.89
CA ILE A 73 -36.46 15.01 18.85
C ILE A 73 -35.33 16.02 19.15
N VAL A 74 -35.54 17.30 18.83
CA VAL A 74 -34.50 18.34 18.86
C VAL A 74 -35.06 19.66 19.39
N ASP A 75 -34.34 20.26 20.35
CA ASP A 75 -34.66 21.58 20.89
C ASP A 75 -33.70 22.69 20.40
N PHE A 76 -34.28 23.81 19.98
CA PHE A 76 -33.55 25.06 19.75
C PHE A 76 -34.45 26.28 20.03
N PRO A 77 -33.87 27.42 20.45
CA PRO A 77 -34.63 28.59 20.87
C PRO A 77 -35.50 29.15 19.72
N GLN A 78 -36.61 29.83 20.04
CA GLN A 78 -37.45 30.53 19.05
C GLN A 78 -36.72 31.75 18.49
N PHE A 79 -37.02 32.13 17.24
CA PHE A 79 -36.31 33.23 16.58
C PHE A 79 -36.52 34.55 17.32
N SER A 80 -35.42 35.26 17.60
CA SER A 80 -35.40 36.58 18.22
C SER A 80 -34.28 37.44 17.64
N LYS A 81 -34.42 38.76 17.72
CA LYS A 81 -33.37 39.70 17.30
C LYS A 81 -32.04 39.44 18.02
N ASP A 82 -32.11 39.05 19.29
CA ASP A 82 -30.94 38.70 20.10
C ASP A 82 -30.21 37.47 19.55
N ILE A 83 -30.94 36.46 19.08
CA ILE A 83 -30.34 35.26 18.45
C ILE A 83 -29.62 35.63 17.16
N PHE A 84 -30.18 36.53 16.36
CA PHE A 84 -29.56 36.99 15.12
C PHE A 84 -28.23 37.71 15.39
N ILE A 85 -28.19 38.61 16.38
CA ILE A 85 -26.95 39.30 16.77
C ILE A 85 -25.95 38.29 17.36
N LYS A 86 -26.43 37.39 18.24
CA LYS A 86 -25.58 36.38 18.88
C LYS A 86 -25.02 35.35 17.94
N ILE A 87 -25.65 35.05 16.79
CA ILE A 87 -25.11 34.07 15.83
C ILE A 87 -24.10 34.71 14.86
N MET A 88 -24.22 36.00 14.56
CA MET A 88 -23.18 36.72 13.81
C MET A 88 -21.82 36.67 14.55
N PRO A 89 -20.69 36.64 13.83
CA PRO A 89 -20.52 36.65 12.37
C PRO A 89 -20.44 35.25 11.73
N LEU A 90 -20.84 34.17 12.41
CA LEU A 90 -20.68 32.79 11.91
C LEU A 90 -21.29 32.56 10.51
N PRO A 91 -22.53 33.03 10.22
CA PRO A 91 -23.14 32.84 8.91
C PRO A 91 -22.38 33.51 7.77
N ILE A 92 -21.71 34.63 8.03
CA ILE A 92 -20.93 35.37 7.03
C ILE A 92 -19.72 34.54 6.59
N PHE A 93 -19.01 33.93 7.54
CA PHE A 93 -17.87 33.08 7.22
C PHE A 93 -18.29 31.79 6.52
N PHE A 94 -19.43 31.20 6.90
CA PHE A 94 -19.97 30.04 6.18
C PHE A 94 -20.36 30.41 4.74
N PHE A 95 -21.02 31.55 4.53
CA PHE A 95 -21.38 32.03 3.18
C PHE A 95 -20.14 32.30 2.33
N GLY A 96 -19.13 32.97 2.88
CA GLY A 96 -17.84 33.15 2.20
C GLY A 96 -17.14 31.83 1.86
N ASN A 97 -17.20 30.85 2.77
CA ASN A 97 -16.66 29.51 2.51
C ASN A 97 -17.39 28.83 1.33
N LEU A 98 -18.71 28.96 1.24
CA LEU A 98 -19.50 28.42 0.12
C LEU A 98 -19.13 29.09 -1.21
N LEU A 99 -19.06 30.43 -1.24
CA LEU A 99 -18.79 31.20 -2.47
C LEU A 99 -17.37 30.98 -3.01
N PHE A 100 -16.36 31.25 -2.18
CA PHE A 100 -14.96 31.20 -2.61
C PHE A 100 -14.44 29.76 -2.76
N GLY A 101 -15.13 28.78 -2.16
CA GLY A 101 -14.74 27.37 -2.22
C GLY A 101 -14.92 26.76 -3.60
N LEU A 102 -16.04 27.07 -4.27
CA LEU A 102 -16.37 26.54 -5.59
C LEU A 102 -15.69 27.31 -6.73
N GLY A 103 -15.51 28.64 -6.57
CA GLY A 103 -14.71 29.44 -7.50
C GLY A 103 -13.22 29.06 -7.50
N GLY A 104 -12.65 28.72 -6.33
CA GLY A 104 -11.26 28.30 -6.22
C GLY A 104 -10.94 26.93 -6.84
N THR A 105 -11.91 26.01 -6.87
CA THR A 105 -11.74 24.67 -7.48
C THR A 105 -11.64 24.68 -9.01
N GLN A 106 -12.18 25.70 -9.67
CA GLN A 106 -12.18 25.79 -11.13
C GLN A 106 -10.92 26.51 -11.68
N ALA A 107 -10.28 27.34 -10.86
CA ALA A 107 -9.20 28.23 -11.29
C ALA A 107 -7.78 27.66 -11.05
N VAL A 108 -7.67 26.58 -10.27
CA VAL A 108 -6.38 26.03 -9.80
C VAL A 108 -6.36 24.52 -10.03
N SER A 109 -5.21 23.97 -10.42
CA SER A 109 -5.01 22.53 -10.58
C SER A 109 -5.29 21.77 -9.28
N LEU A 110 -5.68 20.49 -9.38
CA LEU A 110 -5.97 19.65 -8.21
C LEU A 110 -4.79 19.54 -7.23
N PRO A 111 -3.52 19.34 -7.66
CA PRO A 111 -2.38 19.31 -6.74
C PRO A 111 -2.19 20.62 -5.99
N MET A 112 -2.20 21.75 -6.69
CA MET A 112 -2.03 23.07 -6.09
C MET A 112 -3.21 23.46 -5.18
N PHE A 113 -4.44 23.12 -5.57
CA PHE A 113 -5.61 23.24 -4.70
C PHE A 113 -5.42 22.48 -3.39
N THR A 114 -4.97 21.22 -3.45
CA THR A 114 -4.73 20.43 -2.24
C THR A 114 -3.59 20.95 -1.37
N ALA A 115 -2.57 21.56 -1.96
CA ALA A 115 -1.46 22.18 -1.25
C ALA A 115 -1.89 23.45 -0.52
N LEU A 116 -2.55 24.36 -1.23
CA LEU A 116 -3.07 25.61 -0.68
C LEU A 116 -4.10 25.34 0.43
N ARG A 117 -4.92 24.29 0.31
CA ARG A 117 -5.82 23.87 1.39
C ARG A 117 -5.12 23.48 2.69
N ARG A 118 -3.84 23.06 2.69
CA ARG A 118 -3.11 22.74 3.93
C ARG A 118 -2.79 23.96 4.78
N PHE A 119 -2.73 25.15 4.19
CA PHE A 119 -2.54 26.37 4.96
C PHE A 119 -3.71 26.65 5.91
N SER A 120 -4.92 26.16 5.62
CA SER A 120 -6.05 26.24 6.55
C SER A 120 -5.77 25.55 7.90
N ILE A 121 -4.98 24.47 7.90
CA ILE A 121 -4.60 23.73 9.12
C ILE A 121 -3.75 24.63 10.02
N TRP A 122 -2.77 25.31 9.43
CA TRP A 122 -1.91 26.24 10.13
C TRP A 122 -2.65 27.48 10.62
N MET A 123 -3.52 28.05 9.78
CA MET A 123 -4.41 29.14 10.20
C MET A 123 -5.29 28.71 11.37
N THR A 124 -5.83 27.49 11.36
CA THR A 124 -6.65 26.94 12.45
C THR A 124 -5.83 26.78 13.73
N MET A 125 -4.61 26.24 13.63
CA MET A 125 -3.70 26.09 14.77
C MET A 125 -3.40 27.42 15.45
N ILE A 126 -3.11 28.47 14.65
CA ILE A 126 -2.89 29.83 15.13
C ILE A 126 -4.16 30.40 15.75
N GLY A 127 -5.29 30.27 15.06
CA GLY A 127 -6.56 30.82 15.52
C GLY A 127 -7.08 30.19 16.82
N GLU A 128 -6.87 28.89 17.03
CA GLU A 128 -7.13 28.24 18.33
C GLU A 128 -6.29 28.86 19.45
N GLN A 129 -5.00 29.13 19.19
CA GLN A 129 -4.10 29.73 20.18
C GLN A 129 -4.51 31.17 20.52
N PHE A 130 -4.89 31.99 19.54
CA PHE A 130 -5.23 33.40 19.79
C PHE A 130 -6.67 33.61 20.30
N ILE A 131 -7.65 32.88 19.75
CA ILE A 131 -9.08 33.12 20.03
C ILE A 131 -9.60 32.21 21.14
N LEU A 132 -9.24 30.92 21.14
CA LEU A 132 -9.67 29.96 22.15
C LEU A 132 -8.69 29.89 23.34
N ARG A 133 -7.50 30.50 23.22
CA ARG A 133 -6.41 30.49 24.22
C ARG A 133 -5.93 29.08 24.59
N GLU A 134 -6.10 28.11 23.67
CA GLU A 134 -5.60 26.74 23.83
C GLU A 134 -4.20 26.60 23.21
N LYS A 135 -3.20 26.20 24.01
CA LYS A 135 -1.84 25.94 23.49
C LYS A 135 -1.75 24.53 22.90
N GLN A 136 -1.21 24.43 21.69
CA GLN A 136 -0.98 23.16 21.03
C GLN A 136 0.33 22.51 21.48
N SER A 137 0.36 21.18 21.52
CA SER A 137 1.57 20.44 21.86
C SER A 137 2.64 20.58 20.77
N PHE A 138 3.91 20.46 21.14
CA PHE A 138 5.02 20.47 20.19
C PHE A 138 4.85 19.43 19.07
N THR A 139 4.36 18.24 19.39
CA THR A 139 4.05 17.19 18.41
C THR A 139 2.97 17.63 17.41
N ALA A 140 1.95 18.36 17.86
CA ALA A 140 0.89 18.86 16.98
C ALA A 140 1.43 19.96 16.04
N GLN A 141 2.26 20.87 16.56
CA GLN A 141 2.90 21.91 15.74
C GLN A 141 3.82 21.29 14.68
N PHE A 142 4.69 20.36 15.08
CA PHE A 142 5.59 19.63 14.18
C PHE A 142 4.82 18.87 13.09
N SER A 143 3.73 18.20 13.46
CA SER A 143 2.80 17.53 12.53
C SER A 143 2.26 18.49 11.47
N VAL A 144 1.80 19.67 11.88
CA VAL A 144 1.23 20.68 10.97
C VAL A 144 2.28 21.22 10.02
N TYR A 145 3.50 21.51 10.51
CA TYR A 145 4.60 21.97 9.65
C TYR A 145 4.99 20.92 8.59
N LEU A 146 5.09 19.64 8.97
CA LEU A 146 5.33 18.56 8.01
C LEU A 146 4.21 18.47 6.96
N MET A 147 2.94 18.64 7.36
CA MET A 147 1.81 18.61 6.44
C MET A 147 1.89 19.69 5.36
N ILE A 148 2.31 20.91 5.72
CA ILE A 148 2.45 22.05 4.80
C ILE A 148 3.68 21.88 3.91
N ILE A 149 4.83 21.55 4.49
CA ILE A 149 6.08 21.34 3.73
C ILE A 149 5.86 20.24 2.69
N GLY A 150 5.23 19.14 3.08
CA GLY A 150 4.87 18.07 2.16
C GLY A 150 3.94 18.56 1.05
N ALA A 151 2.91 19.34 1.36
CA ALA A 151 2.01 19.91 0.36
C ALA A 151 2.71 20.83 -0.64
N LEU A 152 3.58 21.73 -0.17
CA LEU A 152 4.32 22.65 -1.02
C LEU A 152 5.31 21.93 -1.94
N LEU A 153 5.99 20.91 -1.42
CA LEU A 153 6.80 20.02 -2.23
C LEU A 153 5.94 19.28 -3.26
N ALA A 154 4.75 18.82 -2.87
CA ALA A 154 3.87 18.09 -3.76
C ALA A 154 3.47 18.89 -5.00
N SER A 155 3.19 20.19 -4.79
CA SER A 155 2.75 21.12 -5.84
C SER A 155 3.89 21.91 -6.49
N GLY A 156 5.15 21.71 -6.10
CA GLY A 156 6.27 22.58 -6.50
C GLY A 156 6.60 22.58 -8.00
N ASN A 157 6.22 21.51 -8.73
CA ASN A 157 6.42 21.42 -10.18
C ASN A 157 5.19 21.89 -10.99
N ASP A 158 4.11 22.27 -10.33
CA ASP A 158 2.85 22.69 -10.95
C ASP A 158 2.81 24.23 -11.02
N CYS A 159 3.52 24.78 -12.02
CA CYS A 159 3.71 26.22 -12.21
C CYS A 159 2.53 26.93 -12.91
N ALA A 160 1.32 26.39 -12.87
CA ALA A 160 0.12 27.07 -13.36
C ALA A 160 -0.34 28.13 -12.34
N PHE A 161 0.43 29.22 -12.21
CA PHE A 161 0.10 30.32 -11.30
C PHE A 161 -1.13 31.09 -11.79
N ASN A 162 -2.23 30.99 -11.03
CA ASN A 162 -3.44 31.77 -11.25
C ASN A 162 -3.71 32.64 -10.00
N LEU A 163 -3.29 33.90 -10.05
CA LEU A 163 -3.43 34.84 -8.92
C LEU A 163 -4.86 34.89 -8.37
N PHE A 164 -5.86 34.91 -9.27
CA PHE A 164 -7.27 34.94 -8.89
C PHE A 164 -7.68 33.69 -8.11
N GLY A 165 -7.29 32.51 -8.60
CA GLY A 165 -7.55 31.23 -7.92
C GLY A 165 -6.88 31.12 -6.55
N TYR A 166 -5.66 31.66 -6.40
CA TYR A 166 -4.91 31.63 -5.14
C TYR A 166 -5.53 32.57 -4.10
N VAL A 167 -5.94 33.77 -4.51
CA VAL A 167 -6.63 34.73 -3.64
C VAL A 167 -7.97 34.16 -3.17
N PHE A 168 -8.77 33.60 -4.09
CA PHE A 168 -10.05 32.96 -3.77
C PHE A 168 -9.87 31.82 -2.77
N LEU A 169 -8.89 30.94 -2.99
CA LEU A 169 -8.65 29.81 -2.10
C LEU A 169 -8.09 30.25 -0.73
N SER A 170 -7.31 31.33 -0.69
CA SER A 170 -6.80 31.91 0.55
C SER A 170 -7.93 32.51 1.40
N ILE A 171 -8.82 33.29 0.78
CA ILE A 171 -10.03 33.81 1.44
C ILE A 171 -10.90 32.65 1.92
N ASN A 172 -11.09 31.64 1.09
CA ASN A 172 -11.84 30.45 1.47
C ASN A 172 -11.25 29.73 2.69
N ASN A 173 -9.93 29.57 2.74
CA ASN A 173 -9.23 28.97 3.88
C ASN A 173 -9.40 29.79 5.17
N LEU A 174 -9.36 31.12 5.06
CA LEU A 174 -9.63 32.02 6.19
C LEU A 174 -11.08 31.87 6.67
N CYS A 175 -12.05 31.88 5.77
CA CYS A 175 -13.47 31.65 6.09
C CYS A 175 -13.70 30.29 6.75
N THR A 176 -13.10 29.22 6.22
CA THR A 176 -13.17 27.86 6.79
C THR A 176 -12.64 27.84 8.22
N THR A 177 -11.49 28.47 8.44
CA THR A 177 -10.83 28.55 9.74
C THR A 177 -11.66 29.35 10.75
N ALA A 178 -12.09 30.55 10.36
CA ALA A 178 -12.90 31.43 11.19
C ALA A 178 -14.23 30.77 11.57
N GLN A 179 -14.90 30.12 10.60
CA GLN A 179 -16.12 29.36 10.83
C GLN A 179 -15.93 28.30 11.91
N GLY A 180 -14.88 27.46 11.80
CA GLY A 180 -14.61 26.39 12.77
C GLY A 180 -14.33 26.90 14.19
N ILE A 181 -13.52 27.96 14.31
CA ILE A 181 -13.13 28.53 15.62
C ILE A 181 -14.31 29.24 16.29
N ILE A 182 -15.06 30.06 15.54
CA ILE A 182 -16.21 30.79 16.08
C ILE A 182 -17.32 29.81 16.49
N MET A 183 -17.54 28.76 15.70
CA MET A 183 -18.47 27.68 16.05
C MET A 183 -18.06 27.02 17.38
N LYS A 184 -16.78 26.66 17.55
CA LYS A 184 -16.28 26.09 18.82
C LYS A 184 -16.48 27.06 19.98
N LYS A 185 -16.18 28.35 19.80
CA LYS A 185 -16.35 29.39 20.82
C LYS A 185 -17.81 29.49 21.28
N LYS A 186 -18.77 29.52 20.35
CA LYS A 186 -20.21 29.61 20.66
C LYS A 186 -20.75 28.36 21.36
N LEU A 187 -20.24 27.17 21.00
CA LEU A 187 -20.57 25.92 21.69
C LEU A 187 -20.04 25.90 23.14
N VAL A 188 -18.79 26.35 23.35
CA VAL A 188 -18.17 26.40 24.68
C VAL A 188 -18.83 27.44 25.59
N ASN A 189 -19.16 28.61 25.05
CA ASN A 189 -19.89 29.66 25.78
C ASN A 189 -21.34 29.30 26.11
N LYS A 190 -21.86 28.17 25.60
CA LYS A 190 -23.27 27.76 25.69
C LYS A 190 -24.25 28.82 25.18
N ASP A 191 -23.80 29.68 24.26
CA ASP A 191 -24.66 30.69 23.62
C ASP A 191 -25.78 30.01 22.81
N PHE A 192 -25.52 28.81 22.29
CA PHE A 192 -26.43 27.99 21.50
C PHE A 192 -26.17 26.49 21.71
N ASN A 193 -27.25 25.70 21.65
CA ASN A 193 -27.14 24.26 21.48
C ASN A 193 -26.67 23.91 20.06
N GLN A 194 -26.05 22.74 19.92
CA GLN A 194 -25.53 22.21 18.65
C GLN A 194 -26.55 22.34 17.51
N ASN A 195 -27.79 21.89 17.73
CA ASN A 195 -28.82 21.92 16.70
C ASN A 195 -29.32 23.34 16.37
N GLY A 196 -29.32 24.25 17.35
CA GLY A 196 -29.69 25.65 17.14
C GLY A 196 -28.67 26.40 16.28
N LEU A 197 -27.37 26.16 16.51
CA LEU A 197 -26.31 26.70 15.66
C LEU A 197 -26.46 26.24 14.21
N LEU A 198 -26.73 24.96 13.97
CA LEU A 198 -26.89 24.40 12.63
C LEU A 198 -28.12 24.96 11.90
N PHE A 199 -29.26 25.05 12.61
CA PHE A 199 -30.51 25.58 12.06
C PHE A 199 -30.35 27.05 11.65
N TYR A 200 -29.96 27.91 12.59
CA TYR A 200 -29.89 29.34 12.33
C TYR A 200 -28.77 29.71 11.35
N ASN A 201 -27.65 28.99 11.36
CA ASN A 201 -26.59 29.18 10.36
C ASN A 201 -27.10 28.86 8.95
N SER A 202 -27.82 27.75 8.77
CA SER A 202 -28.37 27.37 7.45
C SER A 202 -29.50 28.31 7.01
N PHE A 203 -30.38 28.69 7.94
CA PHE A 203 -31.54 29.55 7.68
C PHE A 203 -31.12 30.97 7.26
N ILE A 204 -30.17 31.60 7.97
CA ILE A 204 -29.72 32.97 7.66
C ILE A 204 -29.01 33.03 6.30
N ILE A 205 -28.29 31.97 5.91
CA ILE A 205 -27.50 31.92 4.67
C ILE A 205 -28.35 31.60 3.44
N LEU A 206 -29.50 30.94 3.65
CA LEU A 206 -30.41 30.60 2.56
C LEU A 206 -30.84 31.84 1.77
N GLY A 207 -31.16 32.95 2.45
CA GLY A 207 -31.55 34.21 1.81
C GLY A 207 -30.47 34.81 0.90
N PRO A 208 -29.27 35.14 1.42
CA PRO A 208 -28.16 35.64 0.60
C PRO A 208 -27.76 34.69 -0.55
N THR A 209 -27.83 33.38 -0.34
CA THR A 209 -27.50 32.39 -1.38
C THR A 209 -28.55 32.37 -2.49
N LEU A 210 -29.83 32.50 -2.14
CA LEU A 210 -30.93 32.62 -3.11
C LEU A 210 -30.82 33.93 -3.91
N LEU A 211 -30.53 35.05 -3.24
CA LEU A 211 -30.29 36.33 -3.92
C LEU A 211 -29.13 36.22 -4.91
N LEU A 212 -28.01 35.62 -4.50
CA LEU A 212 -26.87 35.41 -5.38
C LEU A 212 -27.24 34.56 -6.60
N ALA A 213 -28.01 33.48 -6.43
CA ALA A 213 -28.49 32.64 -7.54
C ALA A 213 -29.41 33.39 -8.52
N LEU A 214 -30.18 34.37 -8.02
CA LEU A 214 -31.00 35.25 -8.87
C LEU A 214 -30.13 36.23 -9.67
N PHE A 215 -29.03 36.73 -9.10
CA PHE A 215 -28.11 37.67 -9.77
C PHE A 215 -27.17 37.02 -10.79
N THR A 216 -26.81 35.75 -10.63
CA THR A 216 -25.80 35.05 -11.47
C THR A 216 -26.36 34.46 -12.77
N GLU A 217 -27.65 34.68 -13.07
CA GLU A 217 -28.40 34.05 -14.18
C GLU A 217 -28.31 32.52 -14.23
N ASP A 218 -27.81 31.88 -13.16
CA ASP A 218 -27.58 30.44 -13.10
C ASP A 218 -28.91 29.66 -13.11
N LEU A 219 -29.98 30.31 -12.65
CA LEU A 219 -31.36 29.82 -12.72
C LEU A 219 -31.87 29.66 -14.17
N ASN A 220 -31.37 30.45 -15.12
CA ASN A 220 -31.75 30.28 -16.53
C ASN A 220 -31.12 29.01 -17.13
N LYS A 221 -29.89 28.67 -16.72
CA LYS A 221 -29.23 27.41 -17.13
C LYS A 221 -29.91 26.20 -16.51
N VAL A 222 -30.36 26.33 -15.27
CA VAL A 222 -31.19 25.33 -14.60
C VAL A 222 -32.49 25.16 -15.38
N TRP A 223 -33.23 26.22 -15.66
CA TRP A 223 -34.53 26.12 -16.35
C TRP A 223 -34.48 25.28 -17.65
N ASN A 224 -33.37 25.36 -18.39
CA ASN A 224 -33.15 24.64 -19.65
C ASN A 224 -32.51 23.24 -19.51
N TYR A 225 -32.45 22.66 -18.31
CA TYR A 225 -31.83 21.36 -18.09
C TYR A 225 -32.81 20.20 -18.38
N ASP A 226 -32.47 19.33 -19.32
CA ASP A 226 -33.44 18.37 -19.87
C ASP A 226 -33.76 17.16 -18.97
N ARG A 227 -32.97 16.90 -17.92
CA ARG A 227 -33.06 15.66 -17.10
C ARG A 227 -33.80 15.84 -15.76
N TYR A 228 -34.71 16.80 -15.64
CA TYR A 228 -35.49 17.00 -14.41
C TYR A 228 -36.35 15.80 -14.01
N CYS A 229 -36.87 15.06 -14.98
CA CYS A 229 -37.79 13.95 -14.75
C CYS A 229 -37.07 12.60 -14.59
N ASP A 230 -35.74 12.57 -14.68
CA ASP A 230 -34.98 11.34 -14.47
C ASP A 230 -34.99 10.98 -12.98
N ILE A 231 -35.57 9.82 -12.66
CA ILE A 231 -35.68 9.29 -11.29
C ILE A 231 -34.29 9.14 -10.66
N GLY A 232 -33.29 8.75 -11.44
CA GLY A 232 -31.90 8.63 -10.99
C GLY A 232 -31.30 9.97 -10.60
N PHE A 233 -31.60 11.03 -11.37
CA PHE A 233 -31.18 12.39 -11.06
C PHE A 233 -31.87 12.93 -9.80
N ILE A 234 -33.20 12.79 -9.69
CA ILE A 234 -33.96 13.26 -8.52
C ILE A 234 -33.44 12.59 -7.25
N PHE A 235 -33.23 11.27 -7.28
CA PHE A 235 -32.66 10.53 -6.15
C PHE A 235 -31.26 11.02 -5.81
N ALA A 236 -30.38 11.20 -6.80
CA ALA A 236 -29.02 11.70 -6.58
C ALA A 236 -29.00 13.13 -6.02
N PHE A 237 -29.89 14.00 -6.48
CA PHE A 237 -30.02 15.38 -6.00
C PHE A 237 -30.53 15.45 -4.56
N LEU A 238 -31.55 14.67 -4.22
CA LEU A 238 -32.06 14.55 -2.84
C LEU A 238 -31.02 13.94 -1.91
N LEU A 239 -30.33 12.89 -2.36
CA LEU A 239 -29.24 12.27 -1.60
C LEU A 239 -28.09 13.25 -1.35
N SER A 240 -27.71 14.05 -2.36
CA SER A 240 -26.72 15.14 -2.19
C SER A 240 -27.20 16.15 -1.16
N SER A 241 -28.48 16.54 -1.22
CA SER A 241 -29.07 17.50 -0.31
C SER A 241 -29.05 17.01 1.15
N LEU A 242 -29.40 15.74 1.38
CA LEU A 242 -29.32 15.09 2.69
C LEU A 242 -27.86 14.94 3.17
N MET A 243 -26.94 14.58 2.27
CA MET A 243 -25.52 14.48 2.59
C MET A 243 -24.91 15.83 2.97
N GLY A 244 -25.40 16.94 2.40
CA GLY A 244 -25.04 18.29 2.84
C GLY A 244 -25.38 18.58 4.30
N PHE A 245 -26.59 18.18 4.73
CA PHE A 245 -26.98 18.24 6.14
C PHE A 245 -26.06 17.36 7.01
N LEU A 246 -25.85 16.09 6.63
CA LEU A 246 -25.00 15.16 7.37
C LEU A 246 -23.54 15.64 7.47
N LEU A 247 -23.02 16.29 6.42
CA LEU A 247 -21.70 16.91 6.44
C LEU A 247 -21.63 18.03 7.49
N ASN A 248 -22.58 18.97 7.46
CA ASN A 248 -22.57 20.09 8.41
C ASN A 248 -22.77 19.59 9.85
N TYR A 249 -23.67 18.64 10.06
CA TYR A 249 -23.89 18.01 11.37
C TYR A 249 -22.63 17.28 11.87
N SER A 250 -22.00 16.45 11.04
CA SER A 250 -20.79 15.70 11.40
C SER A 250 -19.57 16.61 11.64
N THR A 251 -19.43 17.70 10.87
CA THR A 251 -18.39 18.73 11.07
C THR A 251 -18.51 19.38 12.46
N MET A 252 -19.74 19.74 12.83
CA MET A 252 -20.04 20.35 14.12
C MET A 252 -19.86 19.36 15.27
N LEU A 253 -20.31 18.11 15.11
CA LEU A 253 -20.11 17.03 16.09
C LEU A 253 -18.62 16.75 16.33
N CYS A 254 -17.83 16.65 15.25
CA CYS A 254 -16.39 16.45 15.32
C CYS A 254 -15.71 17.62 16.06
N THR A 255 -16.10 18.85 15.75
CA THR A 255 -15.53 20.05 16.39
C THR A 255 -15.94 20.17 17.86
N ASN A 256 -17.15 19.72 18.20
CA ASN A 256 -17.64 19.74 19.58
C ASN A 256 -16.85 18.78 20.47
N TYR A 257 -16.74 17.51 20.09
CA TYR A 257 -16.01 16.49 20.87
C TYR A 257 -14.49 16.61 20.77
N ASN A 258 -13.99 17.12 19.65
CA ASN A 258 -12.57 17.38 19.42
C ASN A 258 -12.29 18.89 19.41
N SER A 259 -11.38 19.32 18.52
CA SER A 259 -11.01 20.71 18.30
C SER A 259 -11.21 21.09 16.83
N PRO A 260 -11.40 22.39 16.51
CA PRO A 260 -11.35 22.88 15.13
C PRO A 260 -10.15 22.34 14.33
N LEU A 261 -8.95 22.31 14.92
CA LEU A 261 -7.74 21.77 14.28
C LEU A 261 -7.90 20.31 13.89
N THR A 262 -8.48 19.49 14.76
CA THR A 262 -8.75 18.07 14.47
C THR A 262 -9.71 17.94 13.28
N THR A 263 -10.79 18.72 13.25
CA THR A 263 -11.75 18.73 12.14
C THR A 263 -11.09 19.16 10.83
N THR A 264 -10.26 20.22 10.83
CA THR A 264 -9.54 20.67 9.64
C THR A 264 -8.54 19.61 9.16
N VAL A 265 -7.83 18.95 10.06
CA VAL A 265 -6.89 17.86 9.71
C VAL A 265 -7.61 16.65 9.11
N VAL A 266 -8.71 16.19 9.71
CA VAL A 266 -9.52 15.08 9.19
C VAL A 266 -10.09 15.41 7.80
N GLY A 267 -10.56 16.65 7.61
CA GLY A 267 -11.02 17.12 6.30
C GLY A 267 -9.89 17.10 5.27
N ALA A 268 -8.67 17.41 5.70
CA ALA A 268 -7.50 17.36 4.85
C ALA A 268 -7.04 15.90 4.55
N CYS A 269 -7.33 14.92 5.41
CA CYS A 269 -7.09 13.49 5.10
C CYS A 269 -7.82 13.06 3.83
N LYS A 270 -9.10 13.42 3.70
CA LYS A 270 -9.89 13.16 2.49
C LYS A 270 -9.19 13.70 1.24
N ASN A 271 -8.68 14.93 1.31
CA ASN A 271 -8.00 15.52 0.16
C ASN A 271 -6.76 14.72 -0.25
N LEU A 272 -6.00 14.12 0.70
CA LEU A 272 -4.91 13.21 0.34
C LEU A 272 -5.44 11.97 -0.39
N PHE A 273 -6.51 11.36 0.12
CA PHE A 273 -7.11 10.18 -0.49
C PHE A 273 -7.62 10.47 -1.91
N VAL A 274 -8.29 11.60 -2.11
CA VAL A 274 -8.77 12.05 -3.42
C VAL A 274 -7.59 12.34 -4.36
N THR A 275 -6.50 12.94 -3.89
CA THR A 275 -5.30 13.16 -4.71
C THR A 275 -4.67 11.83 -5.13
N TYR A 276 -4.54 10.85 -4.21
CA TYR A 276 -4.04 9.52 -4.55
C TYR A 276 -4.95 8.82 -5.56
N LEU A 277 -6.28 8.87 -5.38
CA LEU A 277 -7.24 8.31 -6.33
C LEU A 277 -7.16 8.99 -7.71
N GLY A 278 -6.99 10.32 -7.71
CA GLY A 278 -6.80 11.14 -8.90
C GLY A 278 -5.58 10.75 -9.72
N MET A 279 -4.51 10.25 -9.10
CA MET A 279 -3.35 9.73 -9.85
C MET A 279 -3.66 8.49 -10.69
N PHE A 280 -4.68 7.72 -10.32
CA PHE A 280 -5.06 6.47 -10.99
C PHE A 280 -6.23 6.65 -11.98
N ILE A 281 -7.05 7.70 -11.79
CA ILE A 281 -8.33 7.88 -12.51
C ILE A 281 -8.37 9.16 -13.34
N GLY A 282 -7.61 10.21 -12.98
CA GLY A 282 -7.62 11.51 -13.66
C GLY A 282 -6.42 11.70 -14.58
N GLY A 283 -6.67 11.92 -15.87
CA GLY A 283 -5.62 12.20 -16.87
C GLY A 283 -4.86 13.52 -16.65
N ASP A 284 -5.36 14.40 -15.78
CA ASP A 284 -4.79 15.72 -15.51
C ASP A 284 -3.68 15.69 -14.44
N TYR A 285 -3.39 14.53 -13.84
CA TYR A 285 -2.35 14.39 -12.83
C TYR A 285 -1.02 13.92 -13.44
N ILE A 286 -0.05 14.82 -13.53
CA ILE A 286 1.31 14.49 -13.96
C ILE A 286 2.10 13.97 -12.75
N PHE A 287 2.33 12.66 -12.71
CA PHE A 287 3.15 12.04 -11.68
C PHE A 287 4.60 12.54 -11.77
N SER A 288 5.08 13.18 -10.71
CA SER A 288 6.49 13.49 -10.51
C SER A 288 6.97 12.90 -9.18
N PHE A 289 8.27 12.59 -9.11
CA PHE A 289 8.85 12.04 -7.89
C PHE A 289 8.73 13.03 -6.72
N VAL A 290 8.95 14.31 -6.99
CA VAL A 290 8.80 15.41 -6.01
C VAL A 290 7.35 15.50 -5.51
N ASN A 291 6.37 15.30 -6.41
CA ASN A 291 4.96 15.29 -6.05
C ASN A 291 4.63 14.14 -5.08
N PHE A 292 5.05 12.93 -5.42
CA PHE A 292 4.89 11.75 -4.57
C PHE A 292 5.58 11.91 -3.21
N ILE A 293 6.79 12.47 -3.18
CA ILE A 293 7.53 12.76 -1.94
C ILE A 293 6.73 13.72 -1.05
N GLY A 294 6.26 14.83 -1.61
CA GLY A 294 5.49 15.83 -0.88
C GLY A 294 4.23 15.24 -0.24
N LEU A 295 3.47 14.44 -0.99
CA LEU A 295 2.26 13.79 -0.48
C LEU A 295 2.56 12.81 0.66
N ASN A 296 3.65 12.06 0.58
CA ASN A 296 4.07 11.14 1.64
C ASN A 296 4.58 11.88 2.89
N ILE A 297 5.32 12.99 2.74
CA ILE A 297 5.71 13.84 3.88
C ILE A 297 4.44 14.38 4.58
N SER A 298 3.46 14.82 3.79
CA SER A 298 2.19 15.31 4.32
C SER A 298 1.41 14.23 5.07
N LEU A 299 1.42 12.99 4.56
CA LEU A 299 0.83 11.83 5.21
C LEU A 299 1.54 11.44 6.51
N ASN A 300 2.88 11.51 6.55
CA ASN A 300 3.65 11.22 7.78
C ASN A 300 3.37 12.26 8.87
N GLY A 301 3.25 13.53 8.50
CA GLY A 301 2.78 14.58 9.41
C GLY A 301 1.46 14.19 10.05
N LEU A 302 0.47 13.80 9.24
CA LEU A 302 -0.83 13.34 9.72
C LEU A 302 -0.75 12.13 10.68
N GLN A 303 0.07 11.11 10.36
CA GLN A 303 0.23 9.89 11.16
C GLN A 303 0.91 10.12 12.51
N SER A 304 1.72 11.18 12.64
CA SER A 304 2.43 11.50 13.88
C SER A 304 1.47 11.90 15.02
N ARG A 305 0.31 12.49 14.68
CA ARG A 305 -0.69 12.97 15.65
C ARG A 305 -1.97 12.14 15.68
N PHE A 306 -2.40 11.56 14.55
CA PHE A 306 -3.69 10.87 14.45
C PHE A 306 -3.52 9.37 14.12
N PRO A 307 -3.84 8.47 15.06
CA PRO A 307 -3.75 7.02 14.86
C PRO A 307 -4.63 6.49 13.72
N ILE A 308 -5.68 7.23 13.35
CA ILE A 308 -6.62 6.89 12.27
C ILE A 308 -5.89 6.72 10.93
N ALA A 309 -4.81 7.49 10.69
CA ALA A 309 -4.01 7.39 9.47
C ALA A 309 -3.01 6.21 9.47
N ARG A 310 -2.89 5.46 10.58
CA ARG A 310 -2.10 4.22 10.66
C ARG A 310 -2.86 2.99 10.14
N ILE A 311 -4.13 3.14 9.78
CA ILE A 311 -4.94 2.07 9.18
C ILE A 311 -4.41 1.81 7.76
N SER A 312 -3.35 1.01 7.71
CA SER A 312 -2.95 0.07 6.66
C SER A 312 -3.07 0.54 5.21
N MET A 313 -2.01 1.18 4.68
CA MET A 313 -1.68 1.06 3.26
C MET A 313 -0.85 -0.20 3.07
N ASP A 314 -1.52 -1.31 2.77
CA ASP A 314 -0.87 -2.48 2.22
C ASP A 314 -0.47 -2.19 0.77
N LEU A 315 0.83 -1.96 0.55
CA LEU A 315 1.41 -1.67 -0.77
C LEU A 315 1.20 -2.82 -1.76
N THR A 316 0.83 -4.03 -1.32
CA THR A 316 0.53 -5.14 -2.25
C THR A 316 -0.72 -4.87 -3.09
N LYS A 317 -1.66 -4.04 -2.59
CA LYS A 317 -2.88 -3.63 -3.31
C LYS A 317 -2.69 -2.35 -4.12
N ILE A 318 -1.54 -1.70 -4.04
CA ILE A 318 -1.24 -0.46 -4.76
C ILE A 318 -0.42 -0.80 -6.01
N THR A 319 -0.95 -0.47 -7.18
CA THR A 319 -0.23 -0.67 -8.44
C THR A 319 0.96 0.29 -8.50
N LEU A 320 2.17 -0.25 -8.31
CA LEU A 320 3.40 0.53 -8.45
C LEU A 320 3.62 0.95 -9.92
N PRO A 321 4.23 2.12 -10.16
CA PRO A 321 4.58 2.58 -11.50
C PRO A 321 5.43 1.58 -12.28
N THR A 322 5.18 1.48 -13.59
CA THR A 322 5.83 0.49 -14.47
C THR A 322 7.34 0.66 -14.61
N PHE A 323 7.90 1.85 -14.39
CA PHE A 323 9.35 2.08 -14.46
C PHE A 323 10.15 1.41 -13.32
N ILE A 324 9.49 1.06 -12.20
CA ILE A 324 10.09 0.33 -11.06
C ILE A 324 10.05 -1.18 -11.31
N LEU A 325 9.36 -1.64 -12.34
CA LEU A 325 9.22 -3.08 -12.59
C LEU A 325 10.51 -3.68 -13.17
N GLU A 326 10.85 -4.84 -12.65
CA GLU A 326 11.81 -5.74 -13.28
C GLU A 326 11.14 -6.46 -14.44
N ARG A 327 11.91 -6.80 -15.47
CA ARG A 327 11.42 -7.36 -16.73
C ARG A 327 11.19 -8.88 -16.65
N ARG A 328 10.60 -9.34 -15.55
CA ARG A 328 10.34 -10.76 -15.27
C ARG A 328 9.32 -10.92 -14.15
N SER A 329 8.67 -12.07 -14.13
CA SER A 329 7.76 -12.49 -13.06
C SER A 329 8.50 -12.88 -11.79
N PHE A 330 7.81 -12.81 -10.65
CA PHE A 330 8.31 -13.33 -9.38
C PHE A 330 8.63 -14.83 -9.48
N LEU A 331 7.85 -15.61 -10.23
CA LEU A 331 8.12 -17.05 -10.44
C LEU A 331 9.47 -17.27 -11.14
N GLU A 332 9.79 -16.45 -12.14
CA GLU A 332 11.09 -16.50 -12.81
C GLU A 332 12.22 -16.03 -11.89
N MET A 333 11.96 -15.09 -10.97
CA MET A 333 12.95 -14.65 -9.99
C MET A 333 13.30 -15.76 -8.99
N LEU A 334 12.34 -16.60 -8.60
CA LEU A 334 12.60 -17.75 -7.71
C LEU A 334 13.60 -18.73 -8.31
N ALA A 335 13.61 -18.91 -9.64
CA ALA A 335 14.58 -19.76 -10.30
C ALA A 335 16.03 -19.27 -10.10
N ASP A 336 16.27 -17.98 -9.85
CA ASP A 336 17.62 -17.47 -9.60
C ASP A 336 18.24 -18.02 -8.29
N PHE A 337 17.44 -18.60 -7.38
CA PHE A 337 17.97 -19.33 -6.22
C PHE A 337 18.78 -20.58 -6.61
N LEU A 338 18.69 -21.00 -7.88
CA LEU A 338 19.51 -22.06 -8.48
C LEU A 338 20.54 -21.50 -9.46
N ALA A 339 21.04 -20.28 -9.25
CA ALA A 339 22.09 -19.70 -10.09
C ALA A 339 23.42 -20.47 -10.05
N HIS A 340 23.64 -21.24 -8.97
CA HIS A 340 24.71 -22.22 -8.82
C HIS A 340 24.12 -23.63 -8.67
N PRO A 341 23.58 -24.21 -9.76
CA PRO A 341 23.00 -25.54 -9.75
C PRO A 341 24.07 -26.63 -9.57
N ASP A 342 25.33 -26.31 -9.87
CA ASP A 342 26.52 -27.09 -9.54
C ASP A 342 26.71 -27.24 -8.03
N GLU A 343 26.68 -26.14 -7.28
CA GLU A 343 26.77 -26.18 -5.81
C GLU A 343 25.56 -26.90 -5.18
N PHE A 344 24.38 -26.83 -5.83
CA PHE A 344 23.18 -27.56 -5.43
C PHE A 344 23.37 -29.07 -5.54
N VAL A 345 23.80 -29.58 -6.70
CA VAL A 345 23.98 -31.02 -6.90
C VAL A 345 25.16 -31.59 -6.14
N ASN A 346 26.23 -30.80 -5.93
CA ASN A 346 27.42 -31.25 -5.22
C ASN A 346 27.15 -31.59 -3.74
N VAL A 347 26.02 -31.16 -3.17
CA VAL A 347 25.61 -31.52 -1.80
C VAL A 347 25.62 -33.04 -1.58
N THR A 348 25.23 -33.82 -2.59
CA THR A 348 25.13 -35.29 -2.49
C THR A 348 26.48 -35.99 -2.50
N ASP A 349 27.54 -35.32 -2.93
CA ASP A 349 28.85 -35.94 -3.13
C ASP A 349 29.65 -36.03 -1.80
N TYR A 350 29.22 -35.30 -0.77
CA TYR A 350 29.86 -35.29 0.55
C TYR A 350 29.39 -36.45 1.44
N GLN A 351 30.36 -37.15 2.04
CA GLN A 351 30.12 -38.38 2.80
C GLN A 351 29.64 -38.13 4.23
N THR A 352 30.17 -37.11 4.92
CA THR A 352 29.80 -36.85 6.31
C THR A 352 28.58 -35.92 6.41
N PRO A 353 27.68 -36.10 7.40
CA PRO A 353 26.55 -35.19 7.63
C PRO A 353 26.99 -33.74 7.87
N ARG A 354 28.16 -33.55 8.50
CA ARG A 354 28.76 -32.24 8.74
C ARG A 354 29.09 -31.54 7.42
N ASP A 355 29.82 -32.22 6.54
CA ASP A 355 30.28 -31.62 5.29
C ASP A 355 29.11 -31.38 4.33
N ARG A 356 28.13 -32.30 4.29
CA ARG A 356 26.86 -32.07 3.57
C ARG A 356 26.16 -30.82 4.08
N PHE A 357 26.04 -30.65 5.39
CA PHE A 357 25.37 -29.48 5.96
C PHE A 357 26.10 -28.17 5.63
N VAL A 358 27.43 -28.16 5.70
CA VAL A 358 28.26 -27.02 5.27
C VAL A 358 28.00 -26.70 3.79
N GLN A 359 27.94 -27.72 2.93
CA GLN A 359 27.67 -27.56 1.50
C GLN A 359 26.24 -27.05 1.24
N VAL A 360 25.22 -27.50 1.99
CA VAL A 360 23.85 -26.95 1.92
C VAL A 360 23.85 -25.45 2.22
N VAL A 361 24.53 -25.04 3.29
CA VAL A 361 24.65 -23.62 3.65
C VAL A 361 25.40 -22.83 2.57
N LYS A 362 26.46 -23.42 1.98
CA LYS A 362 27.24 -22.82 0.91
C LYS A 362 26.40 -22.57 -0.34
N TRP A 363 25.69 -23.58 -0.81
CA TRP A 363 24.77 -23.47 -1.93
C TRP A 363 23.70 -22.40 -1.65
N TYR A 364 23.05 -22.45 -0.48
CA TYR A 364 22.00 -21.50 -0.11
C TYR A 364 22.50 -20.05 -0.17
N LEU A 365 23.66 -19.75 0.41
CA LEU A 365 24.24 -18.40 0.42
C LEU A 365 24.77 -17.96 -0.95
N SER A 366 25.20 -18.90 -1.79
CA SER A 366 25.74 -18.58 -3.13
C SER A 366 24.71 -17.89 -4.04
N ALA A 367 23.42 -18.17 -3.87
CA ALA A 367 22.43 -17.81 -4.89
C ALA A 367 21.90 -16.37 -4.79
N PHE A 368 22.00 -15.72 -3.63
CA PHE A 368 21.36 -14.42 -3.38
C PHE A 368 21.91 -13.27 -4.24
N HIS A 369 23.19 -13.34 -4.63
CA HIS A 369 23.79 -12.32 -5.49
C HIS A 369 23.19 -12.31 -6.91
N ALA A 370 22.74 -13.47 -7.40
CA ALA A 370 22.20 -13.64 -8.76
C ALA A 370 20.84 -12.96 -8.96
N GLY A 371 20.07 -12.80 -7.87
CA GLY A 371 18.82 -12.04 -7.86
C GLY A 371 18.99 -10.55 -8.16
N ARG A 372 20.23 -10.02 -8.11
CA ARG A 372 20.54 -8.59 -8.26
C ARG A 372 21.29 -8.28 -9.55
N LYS A 373 20.55 -7.92 -10.60
CA LYS A 373 21.14 -7.43 -11.87
C LYS A 373 21.37 -5.91 -11.92
N SER A 374 20.86 -5.16 -10.93
CA SER A 374 20.96 -3.69 -10.89
C SER A 374 21.12 -3.18 -9.45
N PRO A 375 21.85 -2.07 -9.24
CA PRO A 375 21.92 -1.43 -7.92
C PRO A 375 20.58 -0.80 -7.50
N VAL A 376 19.74 -0.43 -8.48
CA VAL A 376 18.41 0.16 -8.26
C VAL A 376 17.41 -0.95 -7.97
N PRO A 377 16.66 -0.88 -6.85
CA PRO A 377 15.65 -1.88 -6.52
C PRO A 377 14.54 -1.85 -7.58
N LYS A 378 14.34 -2.98 -8.25
CA LYS A 378 13.21 -3.21 -9.15
C LYS A 378 12.34 -4.32 -8.59
N LYS A 379 11.02 -4.20 -8.78
CA LYS A 379 10.05 -5.19 -8.31
C LYS A 379 9.67 -6.12 -9.48
N PRO A 380 9.75 -7.45 -9.35
CA PRO A 380 9.26 -8.34 -10.40
C PRO A 380 7.75 -8.18 -10.60
N TYR A 381 7.24 -8.69 -11.73
CA TYR A 381 5.80 -8.75 -11.95
C TYR A 381 5.14 -9.62 -10.88
N ASN A 382 3.99 -9.14 -10.37
CA ASN A 382 3.17 -9.93 -9.46
C ASN A 382 2.47 -11.00 -10.30
N PRO A 383 2.73 -12.29 -10.09
CA PRO A 383 2.17 -13.31 -10.96
C PRO A 383 0.65 -13.38 -10.86
N ILE A 384 -0.02 -13.69 -11.97
CA ILE A 384 -1.46 -13.94 -11.97
C ILE A 384 -1.74 -15.37 -11.48
N LEU A 385 -2.95 -15.62 -10.98
CA LEU A 385 -3.33 -16.97 -10.53
C LEU A 385 -3.18 -17.98 -11.68
N GLY A 386 -2.53 -19.12 -11.41
CA GLY A 386 -2.28 -20.15 -12.43
C GLY A 386 -1.14 -19.85 -13.39
N GLU A 387 -0.45 -18.71 -13.25
CA GLU A 387 0.80 -18.46 -13.96
C GLU A 387 1.84 -19.51 -13.60
N THR A 388 2.60 -19.97 -14.59
CA THR A 388 3.65 -20.98 -14.41
C THR A 388 4.99 -20.53 -15.01
N PHE A 389 6.11 -20.97 -14.43
CA PHE A 389 7.43 -20.79 -15.01
C PHE A 389 8.21 -22.10 -14.98
N GLN A 390 8.81 -22.49 -16.10
CA GLN A 390 9.62 -23.70 -16.24
C GLN A 390 11.00 -23.34 -16.83
N CYS A 391 12.06 -23.94 -16.29
CA CYS A 391 13.40 -23.83 -16.87
C CYS A 391 14.27 -25.03 -16.50
N LEU A 392 15.37 -25.21 -17.21
CA LEU A 392 16.43 -26.15 -16.82
C LEU A 392 17.79 -25.46 -16.74
N TYR A 393 18.72 -26.12 -16.06
CA TYR A 393 20.12 -25.76 -15.98
C TYR A 393 20.96 -26.94 -16.45
N ASP A 394 21.88 -26.65 -17.37
CA ASP A 394 22.87 -27.62 -17.84
C ASP A 394 24.16 -27.45 -17.03
N ILE A 395 24.59 -28.54 -16.37
CA ILE A 395 25.75 -28.57 -15.47
C ILE A 395 26.98 -29.17 -16.19
N GLY A 396 26.84 -29.61 -17.45
CA GLY A 396 27.98 -30.08 -18.25
C GLY A 396 28.61 -31.37 -17.72
N SER A 397 27.81 -32.35 -17.31
CA SER A 397 28.28 -33.67 -16.88
C SER A 397 29.09 -34.37 -17.98
N SER A 398 30.36 -34.64 -17.69
CA SER A 398 31.31 -35.36 -18.54
C SER A 398 31.13 -36.88 -18.39
N SER A 399 30.15 -37.49 -19.06
CA SER A 399 30.26 -38.89 -19.51
C SER A 399 29.24 -39.22 -20.61
N SER A 400 29.77 -39.58 -21.76
CA SER A 400 29.08 -40.25 -22.86
C SER A 400 28.39 -41.56 -22.43
N SER A 401 27.05 -41.63 -22.53
CA SER A 401 26.26 -42.69 -23.21
C SER A 401 24.80 -42.70 -22.70
N ASN A 402 23.84 -42.56 -23.64
CA ASN A 402 22.39 -42.62 -23.45
C ASN A 402 21.74 -41.52 -22.58
N THR A 403 21.65 -40.30 -23.12
CA THR A 403 20.81 -39.23 -22.55
C THR A 403 19.33 -39.60 -22.68
N THR A 404 18.76 -40.22 -21.66
CA THR A 404 17.31 -40.44 -21.57
C THR A 404 16.62 -39.11 -21.28
N ILE A 405 15.65 -38.74 -22.13
CA ILE A 405 14.76 -37.61 -21.84
C ILE A 405 13.93 -38.02 -20.63
N ALA A 406 13.92 -37.19 -19.58
CA ALA A 406 13.15 -37.41 -18.38
C ALA A 406 11.66 -37.31 -18.69
N LYS A 407 11.00 -38.44 -19.01
CA LYS A 407 9.60 -38.47 -19.50
C LYS A 407 8.60 -37.90 -18.48
N ASP A 408 8.88 -38.06 -17.19
CA ASP A 408 7.93 -37.79 -16.10
C ASP A 408 8.36 -36.64 -15.18
N GLY A 409 9.30 -35.79 -15.63
CA GLY A 409 9.84 -34.65 -14.87
C GLY A 409 9.04 -33.35 -14.98
N PRO A 410 9.34 -32.33 -14.16
CA PRO A 410 8.70 -31.01 -14.24
C PRO A 410 8.98 -30.27 -15.56
N VAL A 411 10.03 -30.69 -16.28
CA VAL A 411 10.44 -30.14 -17.58
C VAL A 411 10.61 -31.31 -18.55
N PRO A 412 9.61 -31.60 -19.41
CA PRO A 412 9.60 -32.82 -20.25
C PRO A 412 10.69 -32.90 -21.33
N TRP A 413 11.44 -31.82 -21.53
CA TRP A 413 12.50 -31.70 -22.54
C TRP A 413 13.90 -31.64 -21.91
N ALA A 414 14.01 -31.96 -20.61
CA ALA A 414 15.27 -32.05 -19.88
C ALA A 414 15.81 -33.48 -19.87
N SER A 415 17.13 -33.63 -19.75
CA SER A 415 17.76 -34.91 -19.43
C SER A 415 17.80 -35.15 -17.92
N ASP A 416 18.05 -36.39 -17.52
CA ASP A 416 18.20 -36.77 -16.11
C ASP A 416 19.39 -36.08 -15.41
N ASP A 417 20.39 -35.64 -16.17
CA ASP A 417 21.55 -34.90 -15.67
C ASP A 417 21.29 -33.40 -15.45
N ASN A 418 20.19 -32.87 -16.00
CA ASN A 418 19.87 -31.46 -15.85
C ASN A 418 19.20 -31.19 -14.50
N VAL A 419 19.47 -30.01 -13.92
CA VAL A 419 18.62 -29.49 -12.86
C VAL A 419 17.41 -28.83 -13.49
N THR A 420 16.22 -29.30 -13.15
CA THR A 420 14.95 -28.78 -13.65
C THR A 420 14.25 -27.95 -12.59
N PHE A 421 13.50 -26.93 -13.00
CA PHE A 421 12.76 -26.03 -12.10
C PHE A 421 11.37 -25.74 -12.66
N ILE A 422 10.38 -25.75 -11.77
CA ILE A 422 9.01 -25.34 -12.04
C ILE A 422 8.48 -24.47 -10.90
N ALA A 423 7.71 -23.44 -11.23
CA ALA A 423 6.97 -22.66 -10.27
C ALA A 423 5.56 -22.36 -10.77
N GLU A 424 4.60 -22.25 -9.85
CA GLU A 424 3.20 -21.92 -10.11
C GLU A 424 2.72 -20.89 -9.09
N GLN A 425 1.91 -19.92 -9.53
CA GLN A 425 1.18 -19.04 -8.63
C GLN A 425 -0.08 -19.77 -8.14
N THR A 426 0.04 -20.45 -7.00
CA THR A 426 -0.99 -21.33 -6.42
C THR A 426 -2.12 -20.58 -5.74
N SER A 427 -1.86 -19.36 -5.25
CA SER A 427 -2.91 -18.47 -4.72
C SER A 427 -2.61 -17.01 -5.06
N HIS A 428 -3.66 -16.20 -5.20
CA HIS A 428 -3.55 -14.75 -5.43
C HIS A 428 -3.96 -13.91 -4.22
N HIS A 429 -4.88 -14.41 -3.39
CA HIS A 429 -5.35 -13.76 -2.17
C HIS A 429 -5.34 -14.77 -1.01
N PRO A 430 -4.18 -14.95 -0.36
CA PRO A 430 -2.96 -14.15 -0.51
C PRO A 430 -2.03 -14.63 -1.64
N PRO A 431 -1.05 -13.82 -2.12
CA PRO A 431 -0.25 -14.14 -3.31
C PRO A 431 0.86 -15.16 -2.99
N ILE A 432 0.54 -16.45 -3.13
CA ILE A 432 1.45 -17.58 -2.89
C ILE A 432 2.02 -18.08 -4.21
N ALA A 433 3.34 -18.17 -4.27
CA ALA A 433 4.11 -18.83 -5.32
C ALA A 433 4.74 -20.11 -4.76
N SER A 434 4.43 -21.24 -5.38
CA SER A 434 5.00 -22.53 -5.04
C SER A 434 6.00 -22.94 -6.11
N PHE A 435 7.12 -23.52 -5.70
CA PHE A 435 8.16 -23.94 -6.62
C PHE A 435 8.72 -25.30 -6.27
N TYR A 436 9.32 -25.95 -7.26
CA TYR A 436 9.94 -27.25 -7.17
C TYR A 436 11.13 -27.34 -8.13
N ALA A 437 12.20 -27.99 -7.70
CA ALA A 437 13.35 -28.29 -8.54
C ALA A 437 13.97 -29.64 -8.18
N GLU A 438 14.63 -30.26 -9.14
CA GLU A 438 15.24 -31.58 -8.96
C GLU A 438 16.38 -31.84 -9.95
N CYS A 439 17.23 -32.79 -9.59
CA CYS A 439 18.15 -33.46 -10.51
C CYS A 439 18.01 -34.99 -10.31
N PRO A 440 17.39 -35.70 -11.27
CA PRO A 440 17.20 -37.14 -11.18
C PRO A 440 18.51 -37.93 -11.02
N ALA A 441 19.54 -37.61 -11.82
CA ALA A 441 20.84 -38.31 -11.78
C ALA A 441 21.52 -38.23 -10.40
N LYS A 442 21.35 -37.10 -9.70
CA LYS A 442 21.90 -36.85 -8.36
C LYS A 442 20.91 -37.15 -7.23
N ARG A 443 19.70 -37.61 -7.55
CA ARG A 443 18.66 -38.01 -6.58
C ARG A 443 18.43 -36.95 -5.50
N ILE A 444 18.36 -35.70 -5.94
CA ILE A 444 18.18 -34.50 -5.11
C ILE A 444 16.96 -33.71 -5.57
N GLN A 445 16.17 -33.20 -4.62
CA GLN A 445 14.98 -32.40 -4.92
C GLN A 445 14.79 -31.28 -3.88
N ILE A 446 14.16 -30.19 -4.27
CA ILE A 446 13.74 -29.10 -3.38
C ILE A 446 12.33 -28.63 -3.74
N ASP A 447 11.48 -28.46 -2.74
CA ASP A 447 10.19 -27.78 -2.87
C ASP A 447 10.09 -26.60 -1.91
N GLY A 448 9.35 -25.57 -2.29
CA GLY A 448 9.12 -24.43 -1.41
C GLY A 448 7.85 -23.67 -1.74
N CYS A 449 7.36 -22.94 -0.74
CA CYS A 449 6.15 -22.14 -0.82
C CYS A 449 6.43 -20.75 -0.26
N LEU A 450 6.37 -19.73 -1.10
CA LEU A 450 6.75 -18.37 -0.74
C LEU A 450 5.68 -17.35 -1.11
N TRP A 451 5.53 -16.36 -0.25
CA TRP A 451 4.66 -15.21 -0.48
C TRP A 451 5.29 -13.97 0.12
N THR A 452 4.93 -12.82 -0.42
CA THR A 452 5.56 -11.55 -0.03
C THR A 452 4.58 -10.64 0.69
N LYS A 453 5.02 -10.07 1.81
CA LYS A 453 4.28 -9.04 2.54
C LYS A 453 5.05 -7.73 2.50
N SER A 454 4.51 -6.75 1.78
CA SER A 454 5.15 -5.45 1.61
C SER A 454 4.70 -4.46 2.69
N LYS A 455 5.63 -3.67 3.23
CA LYS A 455 5.37 -2.63 4.23
C LYS A 455 6.14 -1.35 3.90
N PHE A 456 5.43 -0.22 3.88
CA PHE A 456 6.06 1.09 3.76
C PHE A 456 6.62 1.54 5.11
N LEU A 457 7.87 1.98 5.15
CA LEU A 457 8.58 2.43 6.35
C LEU A 457 9.04 3.90 6.23
N GLY A 458 8.33 4.71 5.44
CA GLY A 458 8.67 6.12 5.20
C GLY A 458 9.79 6.27 4.16
N LEU A 459 11.05 6.24 4.59
CA LEU A 459 12.22 6.37 3.69
C LEU A 459 12.68 5.05 3.08
N SER A 460 11.96 3.96 3.38
CA SER A 460 12.28 2.60 2.93
C SER A 460 11.01 1.79 2.67
N VAL A 461 11.09 0.81 1.78
CA VAL A 461 10.08 -0.24 1.60
C VAL A 461 10.67 -1.53 2.11
N ALA A 462 9.96 -2.25 2.97
CA ALA A 462 10.28 -3.62 3.35
C ALA A 462 9.39 -4.59 2.60
N VAL A 463 9.96 -5.69 2.14
CA VAL A 463 9.28 -6.83 1.52
C VAL A 463 9.71 -8.07 2.31
N HIS A 464 8.82 -8.54 3.17
CA HIS A 464 9.04 -9.76 3.92
C HIS A 464 8.75 -10.96 3.03
N MET A 465 9.73 -11.83 2.87
CA MET A 465 9.56 -13.14 2.23
C MET A 465 9.11 -14.09 3.32
N ILE A 466 7.88 -14.57 3.25
CA ILE A 466 7.30 -15.49 4.23
C ILE A 466 7.19 -16.85 3.56
N GLY A 467 7.41 -17.90 4.35
CA GLY A 467 7.39 -19.29 3.89
C GLY A 467 8.74 -19.98 4.07
N ASP A 468 8.81 -21.21 3.59
CA ASP A 468 9.95 -22.10 3.75
C ASP A 468 10.19 -22.91 2.46
N ALA A 469 11.41 -23.42 2.33
CA ALA A 469 11.77 -24.41 1.34
C ALA A 469 12.41 -25.62 2.02
N THR A 470 12.19 -26.80 1.47
CA THR A 470 12.69 -28.08 1.97
C THR A 470 13.53 -28.75 0.90
N LEU A 471 14.84 -28.80 1.11
CA LEU A 471 15.78 -29.59 0.32
C LEU A 471 15.77 -31.03 0.84
N THR A 472 15.63 -32.01 -0.06
CA THR A 472 15.65 -33.44 0.27
C THR A 472 16.78 -34.14 -0.50
N LEU A 473 17.67 -34.81 0.24
CA LEU A 473 18.66 -35.73 -0.31
C LEU A 473 18.11 -37.15 -0.20
N LEU A 474 17.80 -37.80 -1.33
CA LEU A 474 17.06 -39.06 -1.31
C LEU A 474 17.93 -40.23 -0.81
N ASP A 475 19.21 -40.24 -1.14
CA ASP A 475 20.13 -41.34 -0.78
C ASP A 475 20.49 -41.36 0.71
N HIS A 476 20.43 -40.20 1.36
CA HIS A 476 20.67 -40.08 2.80
C HIS A 476 19.36 -39.99 3.60
N ASP A 477 18.22 -39.83 2.92
CA ASP A 477 16.93 -39.51 3.52
C ASP A 477 17.05 -38.33 4.51
N GLU A 478 17.75 -37.28 4.07
CA GLU A 478 17.98 -36.06 4.84
C GLU A 478 17.11 -34.92 4.29
N ARG A 479 16.52 -34.13 5.19
CA ARG A 479 15.66 -33.00 4.85
C ARG A 479 16.15 -31.74 5.54
N TYR A 480 16.44 -30.72 4.75
CA TYR A 480 16.90 -29.42 5.23
C TYR A 480 15.81 -28.38 4.99
N VAL A 481 15.23 -27.86 6.06
CA VAL A 481 14.22 -26.81 6.02
C VAL A 481 14.90 -25.46 6.16
N MET A 482 14.64 -24.54 5.23
CA MET A 482 15.27 -23.23 5.17
C MET A 482 14.25 -22.11 4.99
N THR A 483 14.45 -21.01 5.72
CA THR A 483 13.65 -19.77 5.60
C THR A 483 14.34 -18.75 4.70
N PHE A 484 13.75 -17.58 4.45
CA PHE A 484 14.27 -16.58 3.50
C PHE A 484 14.40 -15.19 4.15
N PRO A 485 15.42 -14.40 3.75
CA PRO A 485 15.60 -13.05 4.29
C PRO A 485 14.54 -12.09 3.72
N SER A 486 14.33 -10.98 4.43
CA SER A 486 13.51 -9.88 3.92
C SER A 486 14.33 -8.98 2.99
N ALA A 487 13.66 -8.38 2.01
CA ALA A 487 14.25 -7.39 1.11
C ALA A 487 13.83 -5.97 1.51
N TYR A 488 14.73 -5.02 1.35
CA TYR A 488 14.53 -3.61 1.69
C TYR A 488 14.96 -2.72 0.51
N GLY A 489 14.04 -1.90 0.02
CA GLY A 489 14.35 -0.76 -0.84
C GLY A 489 14.64 0.45 0.04
N ARG A 490 15.90 0.86 0.12
CA ARG A 490 16.37 1.97 0.98
C ARG A 490 16.51 3.26 0.18
N SER A 491 16.53 4.38 0.90
CA SER A 491 16.83 5.70 0.36
C SER A 491 15.89 6.08 -0.79
N ILE A 492 14.59 5.90 -0.58
CA ILE A 492 13.57 6.24 -1.59
C ILE A 492 13.68 7.73 -1.97
N LEU A 493 14.07 8.63 -1.06
CA LEU A 493 14.21 10.07 -1.36
C LEU A 493 15.54 10.47 -2.05
N GLY A 494 16.51 9.54 -2.13
CA GLY A 494 17.84 9.78 -2.70
C GLY A 494 18.09 8.84 -3.89
N VAL A 495 19.29 8.29 -4.00
CA VAL A 495 19.57 7.18 -4.93
C VAL A 495 19.05 5.89 -4.31
N PRO A 496 17.96 5.28 -4.82
CA PRO A 496 17.38 4.10 -4.21
C PRO A 496 18.35 2.92 -4.35
N TRP A 497 18.49 2.13 -3.30
CA TRP A 497 19.35 0.95 -3.32
C TRP A 497 18.70 -0.22 -2.59
N PHE A 498 19.01 -1.42 -3.07
CA PHE A 498 18.50 -2.67 -2.53
C PHE A 498 19.38 -3.19 -1.38
N GLU A 499 18.75 -3.71 -0.34
CA GLU A 499 19.38 -4.36 0.80
C GLU A 499 18.59 -5.61 1.20
N MET A 500 19.25 -6.64 1.71
CA MET A 500 18.58 -7.75 2.40
C MET A 500 18.83 -7.65 3.89
N GLY A 501 17.85 -8.11 4.68
CA GLY A 501 17.93 -8.06 6.12
C GLY A 501 17.08 -9.12 6.78
N GLY A 502 17.42 -9.43 8.03
CA GLY A 502 16.68 -10.36 8.87
C GLY A 502 17.43 -11.67 9.11
N LYS A 503 16.89 -12.47 10.03
CA LYS A 503 17.44 -13.76 10.44
C LYS A 503 16.78 -14.87 9.64
N ILE A 504 17.59 -15.83 9.20
CA ILE A 504 17.16 -17.06 8.58
C ILE A 504 17.73 -18.25 9.36
N THR A 505 17.04 -19.37 9.23
CA THR A 505 17.42 -20.65 9.82
C THR A 505 17.49 -21.71 8.74
N ILE A 506 18.43 -22.65 8.90
CA ILE A 506 18.52 -23.88 8.10
C ILE A 506 18.66 -25.03 9.08
N ASP A 507 17.72 -25.95 9.08
CA ASP A 507 17.62 -27.01 10.07
C ASP A 507 17.46 -28.38 9.41
N CYS A 508 18.21 -29.38 9.88
CA CYS A 508 18.01 -30.78 9.52
C CYS A 508 17.64 -31.59 10.74
N GLU A 509 16.39 -32.05 10.80
CA GLU A 509 15.86 -32.78 11.95
C GLU A 509 16.59 -34.11 12.18
N LYS A 510 16.86 -34.85 11.09
CA LYS A 510 17.48 -36.19 11.15
C LYS A 510 18.90 -36.16 11.70
N THR A 511 19.70 -35.19 11.27
CA THR A 511 21.12 -35.12 11.66
C THR A 511 21.34 -34.21 12.86
N GLY A 512 20.36 -33.37 13.23
CA GLY A 512 20.43 -32.43 14.34
C GLY A 512 21.22 -31.14 14.05
N TYR A 513 21.83 -31.02 12.87
CA TYR A 513 22.57 -29.83 12.44
C TYR A 513 21.61 -28.66 12.18
N SER A 514 22.05 -27.47 12.57
CA SER A 514 21.27 -26.24 12.40
C SER A 514 22.18 -25.04 12.15
N ALA A 515 21.69 -24.03 11.44
CA ALA A 515 22.42 -22.80 11.16
C ALA A 515 21.52 -21.59 11.39
N ASN A 516 22.06 -20.60 12.09
CA ASN A 516 21.43 -19.29 12.25
C ASN A 516 22.24 -18.28 11.44
N ILE A 517 21.62 -17.65 10.46
CA ILE A 517 22.29 -16.67 9.59
C ILE A 517 21.52 -15.36 9.61
N GLU A 518 22.21 -14.26 9.85
CA GLU A 518 21.64 -12.92 9.88
C GLU A 518 22.18 -12.10 8.71
N PHE A 519 21.26 -11.67 7.84
CA PHE A 519 21.54 -10.63 6.85
C PHE A 519 21.49 -9.29 7.56
N LEU A 520 22.64 -8.63 7.67
CA LEU A 520 22.78 -7.39 8.41
C LEU A 520 22.34 -6.21 7.55
N THR A 521 21.40 -5.43 8.08
CA THR A 521 21.07 -4.12 7.53
C THR A 521 22.12 -3.09 7.93
N LYS A 522 22.45 -2.17 7.03
CA LYS A 522 23.47 -1.14 7.23
C LYS A 522 23.20 -0.35 8.53
N PRO A 523 24.15 -0.32 9.48
CA PRO A 523 24.05 0.50 10.68
C PRO A 523 23.94 2.00 10.34
N PHE A 524 23.31 2.78 11.21
CA PHE A 524 23.16 4.23 11.06
C PHE A 524 24.50 4.97 10.99
N TYR A 525 25.54 4.46 11.66
CA TYR A 525 26.90 5.01 11.64
C TYR A 525 27.89 4.04 10.99
N ASN A 526 28.65 4.57 10.04
CA ASN A 526 29.86 3.98 9.41
C ASN A 526 29.93 2.43 9.35
N GLY A 527 29.13 1.80 8.49
CA GLY A 527 29.13 0.35 8.30
C GLY A 527 29.16 -0.07 6.82
N LYS A 528 29.75 -1.25 6.56
CA LYS A 528 29.75 -1.90 5.24
C LYS A 528 28.34 -2.39 4.90
N LYS A 529 27.99 -2.35 3.61
CA LYS A 529 26.70 -2.86 3.11
C LYS A 529 26.78 -4.38 2.92
N HIS A 530 25.61 -5.01 2.86
CA HIS A 530 25.46 -6.40 2.40
C HIS A 530 26.21 -7.45 3.24
N GLN A 531 26.42 -7.16 4.52
CA GLN A 531 27.11 -8.06 5.42
C GLN A 531 26.19 -9.21 5.86
N ILE A 532 26.78 -10.37 6.12
CA ILE A 532 26.13 -11.49 6.79
C ILE A 532 26.95 -11.96 7.98
N ILE A 533 26.27 -12.53 8.97
CA ILE A 533 26.90 -13.30 10.04
C ILE A 533 26.11 -14.61 10.18
N GLY A 534 26.80 -15.73 10.03
CA GLY A 534 26.25 -17.07 10.18
C GLY A 534 26.95 -17.85 11.29
N THR A 535 26.22 -18.68 12.01
CA THR A 535 26.78 -19.65 12.95
C THR A 535 26.12 -21.00 12.71
N LEU A 536 26.95 -22.02 12.50
CA LEU A 536 26.53 -23.40 12.29
C LEU A 536 26.74 -24.18 13.58
N PHE A 537 25.75 -25.00 13.92
CA PHE A 537 25.66 -25.78 15.14
C PHE A 537 25.61 -27.27 14.82
N GLY A 538 26.36 -28.05 15.59
CA GLY A 538 26.31 -29.50 15.54
C GLY A 538 25.04 -30.07 16.20
N PRO A 539 24.91 -31.40 16.22
CA PRO A 539 23.78 -32.08 16.86
C PRO A 539 23.67 -31.77 18.36
N ASP A 540 24.79 -31.53 19.02
CA ASP A 540 24.89 -31.15 20.43
C ASP A 540 24.63 -29.65 20.69
N LYS A 541 24.20 -28.91 19.66
CA LYS A 541 23.98 -27.46 19.65
C LYS A 541 25.24 -26.64 19.96
N LYS A 542 26.44 -27.22 19.87
CA LYS A 542 27.69 -26.44 19.93
C LYS A 542 28.01 -25.83 18.58
N GLU A 543 28.50 -24.60 18.61
CA GLU A 543 29.02 -23.92 17.43
C GLU A 543 30.27 -24.64 16.91
N PHE A 544 30.32 -24.92 15.60
CA PHE A 544 31.50 -25.53 14.97
C PHE A 544 32.04 -24.71 13.77
N CYS A 545 31.25 -23.79 13.24
CA CYS A 545 31.66 -22.91 12.14
C CYS A 545 30.96 -21.55 12.23
N LYS A 546 31.72 -20.48 12.00
CA LYS A 546 31.22 -19.12 11.85
C LYS A 546 31.47 -18.64 10.44
N ILE A 547 30.47 -18.00 9.85
CA ILE A 547 30.52 -17.45 8.49
C ILE A 547 30.35 -15.94 8.60
N ASP A 548 31.22 -15.17 7.96
CA ASP A 548 31.09 -13.71 7.88
C ASP A 548 31.56 -13.19 6.52
N GLY A 549 31.05 -12.02 6.13
CA GLY A 549 31.44 -11.36 4.89
C GLY A 549 30.26 -10.77 4.12
N GLU A 550 30.41 -10.65 2.81
CA GLU A 550 29.44 -9.99 1.92
C GLU A 550 28.69 -11.01 1.07
N TRP A 551 27.36 -11.08 1.17
CA TRP A 551 26.54 -12.02 0.38
C TRP A 551 26.59 -11.76 -1.14
N ASN A 552 27.05 -10.58 -1.55
CA ASN A 552 27.30 -10.21 -2.95
C ASN A 552 28.79 -9.94 -3.22
N GLY A 553 29.68 -10.50 -2.39
CA GLY A 553 31.12 -10.35 -2.48
C GLY A 553 31.81 -11.64 -2.09
N VAL A 554 32.63 -11.56 -1.04
CA VAL A 554 33.38 -12.70 -0.50
C VAL A 554 32.85 -13.01 0.89
N MET A 555 32.57 -14.29 1.13
CA MET A 555 32.21 -14.84 2.43
C MET A 555 33.34 -15.74 2.91
N ASN A 556 33.68 -15.69 4.19
CA ASN A 556 34.71 -16.51 4.81
C ASN A 556 34.08 -17.41 5.88
N ALA A 557 34.66 -18.59 6.06
CA ALA A 557 34.28 -19.54 7.09
C ALA A 557 35.45 -19.76 8.06
N LYS A 558 35.13 -19.77 9.35
CA LYS A 558 36.07 -20.04 10.43
C LYS A 558 35.57 -21.23 11.24
N TYR A 559 36.27 -22.35 11.12
CA TYR A 559 35.95 -23.56 11.88
C TYR A 559 36.61 -23.51 13.27
N THR A 560 35.90 -24.03 14.27
CA THR A 560 36.40 -24.11 15.65
C THR A 560 37.66 -24.98 15.76
N ASP A 561 37.74 -26.02 14.93
CA ASP A 561 38.77 -27.06 15.02
C ASP A 561 40.10 -26.58 14.43
N SER A 562 40.07 -25.87 13.30
CA SER A 562 41.27 -25.38 12.62
C SER A 562 41.68 -23.97 13.06
N LYS A 563 40.76 -23.15 13.59
CA LYS A 563 40.90 -21.69 13.86
C LYS A 563 41.34 -20.84 12.66
N ILE A 564 41.57 -21.43 11.50
CA ILE A 564 41.94 -20.77 10.24
C ILE A 564 40.66 -20.26 9.58
N SER A 565 40.74 -19.04 9.05
CA SER A 565 39.68 -18.46 8.22
C SER A 565 39.98 -18.79 6.76
N GLU A 566 39.04 -19.44 6.09
CA GLU A 566 39.12 -19.78 4.67
C GLU A 566 37.99 -19.13 3.87
N VAL A 567 38.20 -18.96 2.57
CA VAL A 567 37.17 -18.41 1.68
C VAL A 567 36.06 -19.43 1.53
N PHE A 568 34.87 -19.09 2.01
CA PHE A 568 33.68 -19.95 1.95
C PHE A 568 33.05 -19.91 0.55
N PHE A 569 32.86 -18.70 0.02
CA PHE A 569 32.38 -18.50 -1.36
C PHE A 569 32.77 -17.12 -1.87
N ASP A 570 33.18 -17.04 -3.14
CA ASP A 570 33.51 -15.79 -3.84
C ASP A 570 32.57 -15.60 -5.04
N THR A 571 31.58 -14.74 -4.86
CA THR A 571 30.57 -14.42 -5.89
C THR A 571 31.15 -13.62 -7.07
N LYS A 572 32.35 -13.05 -6.93
CA LYS A 572 33.00 -12.29 -8.01
C LYS A 572 33.82 -13.17 -8.94
N LYS A 573 34.30 -14.31 -8.44
CA LYS A 573 35.08 -15.30 -9.21
C LYS A 573 34.22 -16.39 -9.83
N THR A 574 33.10 -16.72 -9.20
CA THR A 574 32.24 -17.83 -9.62
C THR A 574 31.17 -17.33 -10.58
N ALA A 575 31.16 -17.84 -11.81
CA ALA A 575 30.16 -17.47 -12.81
C ALA A 575 28.83 -18.17 -12.54
N VAL A 576 27.71 -17.47 -12.75
CA VAL A 576 26.37 -18.06 -12.65
C VAL A 576 26.03 -18.89 -13.88
N ILE A 577 25.40 -20.04 -13.66
CA ILE A 577 24.88 -20.90 -14.74
C ILE A 577 23.51 -20.36 -15.14
N LYS A 578 23.35 -20.05 -16.43
CA LYS A 578 22.12 -19.43 -16.94
C LYS A 578 21.03 -20.48 -17.10
N LYS A 579 19.83 -20.16 -16.60
CA LYS A 579 18.62 -20.94 -16.90
C LYS A 579 18.30 -20.93 -18.39
N ILE A 580 18.02 -22.11 -18.90
CA ILE A 580 17.55 -22.38 -20.25
C ILE A 580 16.03 -22.46 -20.20
N VAL A 581 15.36 -21.74 -21.08
CA VAL A 581 13.90 -21.63 -21.15
C VAL A 581 13.48 -21.78 -22.60
N ARG A 582 12.40 -22.50 -22.86
CA ARG A 582 11.85 -22.64 -24.23
C ARG A 582 11.57 -21.28 -24.87
N PRO A 583 11.68 -21.17 -26.20
CA PRO A 583 11.24 -20.00 -26.97
C PRO A 583 9.79 -19.62 -26.64
N ILE A 584 9.48 -18.32 -26.60
CA ILE A 584 8.14 -17.81 -26.23
C ILE A 584 7.01 -18.41 -27.10
N VAL A 585 7.31 -18.72 -28.37
CA VAL A 585 6.36 -19.31 -29.32
C VAL A 585 5.95 -20.75 -28.96
N GLU A 586 6.80 -21.48 -28.24
CA GLU A 586 6.56 -22.86 -27.78
C GLU A 586 6.00 -22.92 -26.35
N GLN A 587 5.96 -21.79 -25.64
CA GLN A 587 5.46 -21.72 -24.28
C GLN A 587 3.94 -21.77 -24.24
N SER A 588 3.35 -22.37 -23.21
CA SER A 588 1.89 -22.36 -23.01
C SER A 588 1.36 -20.95 -22.67
N GLU A 589 0.06 -20.72 -22.84
CA GLU A 589 -0.53 -19.39 -22.66
C GLU A 589 -0.25 -18.76 -21.29
N TYR A 590 -0.24 -19.57 -20.22
CA TYR A 590 -0.02 -19.13 -18.84
C TYR A 590 1.46 -19.17 -18.41
N GLU A 591 2.40 -19.43 -19.31
CA GLU A 591 3.82 -19.35 -18.97
C GLU A 591 4.29 -17.88 -18.85
N SER A 592 5.04 -17.57 -17.78
CA SER A 592 5.38 -16.20 -17.39
C SER A 592 5.94 -15.35 -18.54
N ARG A 593 6.87 -15.86 -19.35
CA ARG A 593 7.48 -15.05 -20.43
C ARG A 593 6.52 -14.80 -21.59
N ARG A 594 5.58 -15.71 -21.85
CA ARG A 594 4.52 -15.54 -22.86
C ARG A 594 3.43 -14.59 -22.36
N LEU A 595 2.96 -14.74 -21.12
CA LEU A 595 1.98 -13.84 -20.49
C LEU A 595 2.49 -12.39 -20.48
N TRP A 596 3.69 -12.18 -19.97
CA TRP A 596 4.25 -10.84 -19.76
C TRP A 596 5.02 -10.31 -20.97
N LYS A 597 4.89 -10.93 -22.17
CA LYS A 597 5.70 -10.59 -23.36
C LYS A 597 5.56 -9.14 -23.78
N ASP A 598 4.34 -8.60 -23.81
CA ASP A 598 4.05 -7.26 -24.33
C ASP A 598 4.51 -6.20 -23.34
N VAL A 599 4.22 -6.41 -22.04
CA VAL A 599 4.72 -5.57 -20.94
C VAL A 599 6.24 -5.52 -20.96
N THR A 600 6.90 -6.68 -21.12
CA THR A 600 8.35 -6.79 -21.21
C THR A 600 8.91 -6.06 -22.43
N PHE A 601 8.29 -6.21 -23.59
CA PHE A 601 8.67 -5.54 -24.83
C PHE A 601 8.58 -4.02 -24.68
N TYR A 602 7.46 -3.48 -24.20
CA TYR A 602 7.28 -2.03 -24.02
C TYR A 602 8.23 -1.45 -22.96
N LEU A 603 8.55 -2.20 -21.89
CA LEU A 603 9.56 -1.81 -20.92
C LEU A 603 10.99 -1.84 -21.46
N LYS A 604 11.30 -2.72 -22.43
CA LYS A 604 12.59 -2.70 -23.15
C LYS A 604 12.66 -1.48 -24.07
N SER A 605 11.58 -1.18 -24.77
CA SER A 605 11.46 -0.05 -25.71
C SER A 605 11.21 1.30 -25.03
N LYS A 606 11.25 1.38 -23.68
CA LYS A 606 11.00 2.58 -22.87
C LYS A 606 9.63 3.25 -23.12
N GLN A 607 8.65 2.52 -23.64
CA GLN A 607 7.28 2.99 -23.89
C GLN A 607 6.40 2.75 -22.66
N LEU A 608 6.56 3.58 -21.62
CA LEU A 608 5.94 3.36 -20.31
C LEU A 608 4.40 3.32 -20.36
N ALA A 609 3.76 4.19 -21.16
CA ALA A 609 2.30 4.22 -21.28
C ALA A 609 1.73 2.88 -21.80
N LYS A 610 2.35 2.31 -22.84
CA LYS A 610 1.95 1.01 -23.40
C LYS A 610 2.25 -0.14 -22.46
N ALA A 611 3.37 -0.08 -21.73
CA ALA A 611 3.67 -1.07 -20.69
C ALA A 611 2.60 -1.07 -19.58
N THR A 612 2.15 0.12 -19.16
CA THR A 612 1.06 0.26 -18.19
C THR A 612 -0.24 -0.31 -18.74
N ALA A 613 -0.60 0.04 -19.98
CA ALA A 613 -1.81 -0.50 -20.61
C ALA A 613 -1.80 -2.03 -20.72
N GLY A 614 -0.69 -2.64 -21.16
CA GLY A 614 -0.55 -4.10 -21.22
C GLY A 614 -0.62 -4.78 -19.86
N LYS A 615 -0.06 -4.15 -18.82
CA LYS A 615 -0.17 -4.63 -17.44
C LYS A 615 -1.61 -4.55 -16.94
N THR A 616 -2.29 -3.43 -17.16
CA THR A 616 -3.68 -3.24 -16.77
C THR A 616 -4.60 -4.24 -17.47
N PHE A 617 -4.34 -4.54 -18.74
CA PHE A 617 -5.09 -5.57 -19.48
C PHE A 617 -4.99 -6.94 -18.81
N LEU A 618 -3.78 -7.41 -18.46
CA LEU A 618 -3.60 -8.70 -17.78
C LEU A 618 -4.26 -8.73 -16.39
N GLU A 619 -4.10 -7.66 -15.61
CA GLU A 619 -4.73 -7.55 -14.28
C GLU A 619 -6.25 -7.53 -14.37
N GLN A 620 -6.81 -6.88 -15.39
CA GLN A 620 -8.24 -6.80 -15.62
C GLN A 620 -8.81 -8.15 -16.07
N ARG A 621 -8.12 -8.84 -17.00
CA ARG A 621 -8.46 -10.21 -17.42
C ARG A 621 -8.53 -11.16 -16.21
N GLN A 622 -7.55 -11.08 -15.32
CA GLN A 622 -7.54 -11.88 -14.10
C GLN A 622 -8.74 -11.59 -13.17
N ARG A 623 -9.15 -10.31 -13.04
CA ARG A 623 -10.32 -9.94 -12.22
C ARG A 623 -11.61 -10.48 -12.82
N GLU A 624 -11.74 -10.46 -14.13
CA GLU A 624 -12.90 -10.99 -14.86
C GLU A 624 -12.97 -12.52 -14.71
N GLU A 625 -11.85 -13.24 -14.94
CA GLU A 625 -11.76 -14.69 -14.71
C GLU A 625 -12.07 -15.08 -13.24
N ALA A 626 -11.66 -14.25 -12.27
CA ALA A 626 -12.00 -14.47 -10.87
C ALA A 626 -13.49 -14.22 -10.58
N LYS A 627 -14.08 -13.19 -11.19
CA LYS A 627 -15.52 -12.89 -11.06
C LYS A 627 -16.36 -14.03 -11.63
N GLU A 628 -16.04 -14.51 -12.82
CA GLU A 628 -16.75 -15.62 -13.48
C GLU A 628 -16.67 -16.91 -12.64
N ARG A 629 -15.49 -17.23 -12.09
CA ARG A 629 -15.34 -18.39 -11.19
C ARG A 629 -16.17 -18.26 -9.93
N ASN A 630 -16.24 -17.07 -9.33
CA ASN A 630 -17.06 -16.81 -8.16
C ASN A 630 -18.56 -16.92 -8.48
N GLU A 631 -19.01 -16.38 -9.61
CA GLU A 631 -20.41 -16.50 -10.08
C GLU A 631 -20.80 -17.97 -10.30
N LYS A 632 -19.88 -18.79 -10.82
CA LYS A 632 -20.06 -20.24 -11.01
C LYS A 632 -19.77 -21.08 -9.77
N SER A 633 -19.38 -20.47 -8.64
CA SER A 633 -18.94 -21.15 -7.42
C SER A 633 -17.82 -22.20 -7.66
N LEU A 634 -16.96 -21.97 -8.65
CA LEU A 634 -15.84 -22.84 -8.99
C LEU A 634 -14.58 -22.41 -8.25
N LYS A 635 -13.89 -23.36 -7.61
CA LYS A 635 -12.56 -23.12 -7.04
C LYS A 635 -11.49 -23.27 -8.12
N TRP A 636 -10.42 -22.48 -8.00
CA TRP A 636 -9.24 -22.67 -8.86
C TRP A 636 -8.59 -24.01 -8.55
N GLN A 637 -8.26 -24.78 -9.58
CA GLN A 637 -7.43 -25.97 -9.48
C GLN A 637 -6.06 -25.64 -10.08
N THR A 638 -5.04 -25.80 -9.25
CA THR A 638 -3.64 -25.68 -9.64
C THR A 638 -3.23 -26.83 -10.56
N LYS A 639 -2.22 -26.59 -11.40
CA LYS A 639 -1.79 -27.57 -12.42
C LYS A 639 -0.79 -28.59 -11.92
N TYR A 640 0.11 -28.18 -11.02
CA TYR A 640 1.28 -28.98 -10.65
C TYR A 640 1.43 -29.20 -9.14
N PHE A 641 0.68 -28.46 -8.34
CA PHE A 641 0.80 -28.45 -6.89
C PHE A 641 -0.54 -28.77 -6.22
N THR A 642 -0.52 -29.52 -5.14
CA THR A 642 -1.69 -29.79 -4.29
C THR A 642 -1.57 -29.07 -2.96
N GLU A 643 -2.69 -28.63 -2.41
CA GLU A 643 -2.75 -28.07 -1.07
C GLU A 643 -2.46 -29.17 -0.04
N SER A 644 -1.45 -28.97 0.81
CA SER A 644 -0.98 -29.93 1.82
C SER A 644 -1.20 -29.44 3.25
N GLY A 645 -1.82 -28.27 3.42
CA GLY A 645 -2.07 -27.61 4.70
C GLY A 645 -2.39 -26.13 4.50
N GLU A 646 -2.67 -25.41 5.60
CA GLU A 646 -2.98 -23.98 5.52
C GLU A 646 -1.80 -23.19 4.91
N LEU A 647 -2.03 -22.61 3.72
CA LEU A 647 -1.03 -21.87 2.94
C LEU A 647 0.20 -22.69 2.51
N LYS A 648 0.12 -24.03 2.53
CA LYS A 648 1.18 -24.94 2.07
C LYS A 648 0.75 -25.75 0.86
N TRP A 649 1.65 -25.83 -0.11
CA TRP A 649 1.43 -26.51 -1.38
C TRP A 649 2.62 -27.40 -1.68
N THR A 650 2.36 -28.60 -2.16
CA THR A 650 3.39 -29.59 -2.51
C THR A 650 3.28 -29.97 -3.98
N TYR A 651 4.41 -30.06 -4.67
CA TYR A 651 4.45 -30.59 -6.02
C TYR A 651 3.90 -32.03 -6.05
N GLU A 652 3.03 -32.33 -7.01
CA GLU A 652 2.33 -33.62 -7.06
C GLU A 652 3.30 -34.77 -7.38
N ASN A 653 4.12 -34.59 -8.41
CA ASN A 653 4.96 -35.62 -9.04
C ASN A 653 6.43 -35.57 -8.59
N LYS A 654 6.68 -35.42 -7.28
CA LYS A 654 8.03 -35.34 -6.72
C LYS A 654 8.90 -36.54 -7.11
N LEU A 655 10.21 -36.32 -7.25
CA LEU A 655 11.20 -37.35 -7.57
C LEU A 655 11.14 -38.53 -6.59
N ILE A 656 10.98 -38.26 -5.29
CA ILE A 656 10.81 -39.30 -4.27
C ILE A 656 9.61 -40.25 -4.52
N LYS A 657 8.56 -39.78 -5.21
CA LYS A 657 7.40 -40.62 -5.55
C LYS A 657 7.62 -41.40 -6.84
N ARG A 658 8.43 -40.88 -7.76
CA ARG A 658 8.73 -41.49 -9.06
C ARG A 658 9.83 -42.56 -8.98
N LEU A 659 10.65 -42.52 -7.93
CA LEU A 659 11.73 -43.48 -7.67
C LEU A 659 11.35 -44.57 -6.65
N LYS A 660 10.13 -44.54 -6.12
CA LYS A 660 9.53 -45.62 -5.32
C LYS A 660 8.70 -46.50 -6.23
#